data_AF-A0A843JV25-F1
#
_entry.id   AF-A0A843JV25-F1
#
_cell.length_a   1.000
_cell.length_b   1.000
_cell.length_c   1.000
_cell.angle_alpha   90.00
_cell.angle_beta   90.00
_cell.angle_gamma   90.00
#
_symmetry.space_group_name_H-M   'P 1'
#
loop_
_entity.id
_entity.type
_entity.pdbx_description
1 polymer ?
#
loop_
_entity_poly.entity_id
_entity_poly.type
_entity_poly.pdbx_seq_one_letter_code
_entity_poly.pdbx_strand_id
1 'polypeptide(L)'
;MNKRGNPSSNSALKIVKKELKNRKNEEVLEFFLLLFALFSTLVVIILFAANLISTGFSTYVPSEAGYISELNVTLKFQTRFWHGLYGLAIRVPGYSEAPSRDLKGGEISDMALFFDCMQQDAVGGREIYASTSPTIDFDSLMPATISQIDAWTGCNDGTCAVRTFTDRMWIMVGSRNITNIPSTHTYRWDGQNGIFDIGILNDSENLVYVTHVEDLQKGYKEESIVNFQMLLPTRELSTERYYFFTDPYDVCPEGGMGEIISTNIYGHVTNLSGMPIENITVVIAGISVVTDSTGFYNLSVDLLKGTHNLIAYGEGYDEYFSNITVNFTDYIFNKNITMPPHTPSISITIYPTVWGYVLDEAGNPIDSATVYLGGETTHTDANGFYSLVSEITPQQHPIISTSPGFNNYYSILNFSSNTTSLNHNITMTLVNLGTTNNQFPTGPYDEEPGEDMQQIIEEIQRTGEDYWVSTKEIFKEIRQNTFVEDTIGVYNFKLENMNMLFTLSPELSDFVKLNRDAMLIEPGKGDELILTFYGTKPIGVYEGSLKISGDIEKEIPITVKVIEKKVPIETLLITLDLFREVVNPGENLNYKLTLQNLLVNQEYKVTLEKLIMGEKDSTIYFSETQEVEIKKSLSIVDQIKIPSNFSEGDYLFIVRAKYLGFSSSVTAPFSVRKPIYLYSFLGIPLWIFFAALFFISFIFLNLFLYKRYKEKRKRYRISLDLSTLPKADKKFFKLGLIAESKTFVYLEPEKLKTHAIVAGATGMGKSISAQVLVEEALMKNVAVIVFDPTAQWSGMLRKCEDKRMMSFYPKFGLKPSDARGFPGNIRQINHAREIIEVEKYINPGQIQILALNKLDPKDIDIFIASVIRQIFKSDPKEAQELKVLLVFDEVHRLLSKFGGSGEGFLQIERACREFRKWGMGVILISQVLSDFVGEVKANINTEIQTRTIEESDLERIKTKYGEEFLKSLVRAEVGVAMFQNAEYNKGKPYFVNFRPILHNTRRLSDEELGKYNKYNEIIDDFENQINQLEKEKVDIFDLKMELKLIKDKLMTGNFSVVDIYVEGLGPRLQKQWEKLGKKPKKAEKKLLDASEIQKSVEEAKKAREIYEKEELKKKKIEEKKVEAENSGSPSS
;
A
#
# COMPACT_ATOMS: atom_id res chain seq x y z
N MET A 1 60.04 1.76 -11.87
CA MET A 1 59.85 2.48 -13.15
C MET A 1 58.57 1.96 -13.81
N ASN A 2 57.57 2.74 -14.20
CA ASN A 2 56.92 3.87 -13.55
C ASN A 2 55.40 3.73 -13.82
N LYS A 3 54.58 3.78 -12.76
CA LYS A 3 53.12 3.69 -12.79
C LYS A 3 52.50 4.92 -13.48
N ARG A 4 51.63 4.74 -14.48
CA ARG A 4 50.54 5.70 -14.79
C ARG A 4 49.31 4.94 -15.32
N GLY A 5 48.58 4.31 -14.40
CA GLY A 5 47.22 3.83 -14.64
C GLY A 5 46.26 5.03 -14.68
N ASN A 6 45.38 5.03 -15.67
CA ASN A 6 44.47 6.12 -16.00
C ASN A 6 43.49 6.41 -14.83
N PRO A 7 43.52 7.59 -14.19
CA PRO A 7 42.76 7.86 -12.97
C PRO A 7 41.25 8.12 -13.18
N SER A 8 40.76 8.19 -14.43
CA SER A 8 39.37 8.59 -14.73
C SER A 8 38.32 7.47 -14.58
N SER A 9 38.64 6.20 -14.90
CA SER A 9 37.63 5.12 -14.88
C SER A 9 37.33 4.61 -13.46
N ASN A 10 38.36 4.50 -12.61
CA ASN A 10 38.20 4.15 -11.18
C ASN A 10 37.48 5.25 -10.36
N SER A 11 37.52 6.50 -10.84
CA SER A 11 36.78 7.61 -10.24
C SER A 11 35.28 7.47 -10.48
N ALA A 12 34.86 7.16 -11.71
CA ALA A 12 33.44 7.00 -12.06
C ALA A 12 32.77 5.86 -11.28
N LEU A 13 33.43 4.70 -11.17
CA LEU A 13 32.88 3.55 -10.43
C LEU A 13 32.80 3.82 -8.91
N LYS A 14 33.78 4.53 -8.34
CA LYS A 14 33.73 5.00 -6.95
C LYS A 14 32.60 6.00 -6.72
N ILE A 15 32.34 6.88 -7.69
CA ILE A 15 31.25 7.86 -7.63
C ILE A 15 29.89 7.17 -7.72
N VAL A 16 29.72 6.19 -8.61
CA VAL A 16 28.48 5.40 -8.71
C VAL A 16 28.22 4.60 -7.44
N LYS A 17 29.25 3.94 -6.87
CA LYS A 17 29.14 3.28 -5.56
C LYS A 17 28.82 4.27 -4.43
N LYS A 18 29.35 5.49 -4.51
CA LYS A 18 29.05 6.58 -3.56
C LYS A 18 27.62 7.11 -3.72
N GLU A 19 27.11 7.25 -4.94
CA GLU A 19 25.72 7.64 -5.22
C GLU A 19 24.73 6.56 -4.80
N LEU A 20 25.01 5.28 -5.06
CA LEU A 20 24.20 4.15 -4.59
C LEU A 20 24.22 4.04 -3.05
N LYS A 21 25.39 4.24 -2.43
CA LYS A 21 25.52 4.29 -0.97
C LYS A 21 24.76 5.49 -0.38
N ASN A 22 24.83 6.65 -1.02
CA ASN A 22 24.07 7.83 -0.60
C ASN A 22 22.57 7.60 -0.72
N ARG A 23 22.09 6.97 -1.80
CA ARG A 23 20.67 6.65 -1.98
C ARG A 23 20.17 5.65 -0.93
N LYS A 24 20.96 4.61 -0.65
CA LYS A 24 20.67 3.64 0.42
C LYS A 24 20.69 4.32 1.80
N ASN A 25 21.63 5.23 2.04
CA ASN A 25 21.69 6.02 3.27
C ASN A 25 20.51 6.98 3.41
N GLU A 26 20.00 7.55 2.31
CA GLU A 26 18.81 8.40 2.31
C GLU A 26 17.53 7.59 2.62
N GLU A 27 17.40 6.38 2.09
CA GLU A 27 16.29 5.46 2.41
C GLU A 27 16.35 4.99 3.87
N VAL A 28 17.55 4.70 4.38
CA VAL A 28 17.77 4.39 5.81
C VAL A 28 17.46 5.60 6.70
N LEU A 29 17.83 6.81 6.27
CA LEU A 29 17.52 8.04 7.00
C LEU A 29 16.01 8.32 7.01
N GLU A 30 15.30 8.05 5.91
CA GLU A 30 13.83 8.16 5.81
C GLU A 30 13.14 7.19 6.77
N PHE A 31 13.56 5.92 6.77
CA PHE A 31 13.07 4.93 7.71
C PHE A 31 13.35 5.33 9.16
N PHE A 32 14.57 5.84 9.45
CA PHE A 32 14.94 6.27 10.78
C PHE A 32 14.15 7.50 11.25
N LEU A 33 13.96 8.50 10.39
CA LEU A 33 13.18 9.71 10.72
C LEU A 33 11.70 9.37 10.95
N LEU A 34 11.14 8.44 10.17
CA LEU A 34 9.76 7.99 10.32
C LEU A 34 9.56 7.15 11.59
N LEU A 35 10.50 6.24 11.88
CA LEU A 35 10.52 5.44 13.11
C LEU A 35 10.70 6.33 14.34
N PHE A 36 11.59 7.32 14.27
CA PHE A 36 11.84 8.26 15.36
C PHE A 36 10.64 9.19 15.58
N ALA A 37 10.00 9.65 14.51
CA ALA A 37 8.75 10.41 14.61
C ALA A 37 7.69 9.55 15.32
N LEU A 38 7.40 8.35 14.83
CA LEU A 38 6.45 7.40 15.44
C LEU A 38 6.77 7.12 16.91
N PHE A 39 8.04 6.86 17.23
CA PHE A 39 8.48 6.61 18.61
C PHE A 39 8.28 7.83 19.50
N SER A 40 8.62 9.04 19.03
CA SER A 40 8.39 10.26 19.79
C SER A 40 6.90 10.57 19.97
N THR A 41 6.06 10.32 18.96
CA THR A 41 4.60 10.42 19.10
C THR A 41 4.09 9.40 20.11
N LEU A 42 4.58 8.17 20.06
CA LEU A 42 4.19 7.11 20.99
C LEU A 42 4.58 7.46 22.42
N VAL A 43 5.79 7.98 22.66
CA VAL A 43 6.22 8.45 23.99
C VAL A 43 5.39 9.64 24.46
N VAL A 44 5.10 10.61 23.60
CA VAL A 44 4.21 11.73 23.94
C VAL A 44 2.81 11.24 24.25
N ILE A 45 2.25 10.32 23.45
CA ILE A 45 0.95 9.68 23.70
C ILE A 45 0.98 8.89 25.00
N ILE A 46 2.03 8.14 25.31
CA ILE A 46 2.17 7.40 26.56
C ILE A 46 2.26 8.37 27.75
N LEU A 47 2.98 9.49 27.64
CA LEU A 47 3.06 10.51 28.69
C LEU A 47 1.74 11.27 28.86
N PHE A 48 1.01 11.55 27.77
CA PHE A 48 -0.31 12.18 27.81
C PHE A 48 -1.38 11.22 28.32
N ALA A 49 -1.34 9.96 27.87
CA ALA A 49 -2.17 8.86 28.34
C ALA A 49 -1.88 8.59 29.82
N ALA A 50 -0.63 8.61 30.27
CA ALA A 50 -0.30 8.50 31.69
C ALA A 50 -0.92 9.66 32.52
N ASN A 51 -1.11 10.84 31.94
CA ASN A 51 -1.80 11.98 32.58
C ASN A 51 -3.34 11.79 32.59
N LEU A 52 -3.89 11.20 31.53
CA LEU A 52 -5.30 10.75 31.45
C LEU A 52 -5.60 9.54 32.36
N ILE A 53 -4.60 8.70 32.61
CA ILE A 53 -4.71 7.51 33.47
C ILE A 53 -4.45 7.90 34.94
N SER A 54 -3.65 8.94 35.23
CA SER A 54 -3.43 9.43 36.60
C SER A 54 -4.41 10.52 37.06
N THR A 55 -5.26 11.04 36.18
CA THR A 55 -6.41 11.88 36.57
C THR A 55 -7.64 11.42 35.79
N GLY A 56 -8.56 10.74 36.48
CA GLY A 56 -9.87 10.43 35.90
C GLY A 56 -10.65 11.71 35.62
N PHE A 57 -10.47 12.28 34.43
CA PHE A 57 -11.22 13.42 33.92
C PHE A 57 -12.14 12.92 32.82
N SER A 58 -13.46 12.94 33.06
CA SER A 58 -14.43 12.30 32.16
C SER A 58 -15.19 13.27 31.25
N THR A 59 -15.54 14.50 31.65
CA THR A 59 -16.20 15.52 30.78
C THR A 59 -16.51 16.85 31.50
N TYR A 60 -16.88 17.92 30.77
CA TYR A 60 -17.49 19.18 31.25
C TYR A 60 -18.83 19.40 30.53
N VAL A 61 -19.91 19.66 31.28
CA VAL A 61 -21.24 20.02 30.73
C VAL A 61 -21.55 21.47 31.11
N PRO A 62 -21.72 22.39 30.13
CA PRO A 62 -22.13 23.76 30.42
C PRO A 62 -23.60 23.77 30.87
N SER A 63 -23.91 24.43 32.00
CA SER A 63 -25.29 24.68 32.41
C SER A 63 -25.63 26.17 32.28
N GLU A 64 -26.81 26.44 31.72
CA GLU A 64 -27.42 27.76 31.66
C GLU A 64 -28.58 27.84 32.66
N ALA A 65 -28.82 29.03 33.22
CA ALA A 65 -29.89 29.22 34.20
C ALA A 65 -31.27 28.90 33.58
N GLY A 66 -31.98 27.94 34.17
CA GLY A 66 -33.33 27.53 33.75
C GLY A 66 -33.42 26.18 33.02
N TYR A 67 -32.30 25.50 32.77
CA TYR A 67 -32.26 24.16 32.15
C TYR A 67 -31.83 23.08 33.14
N ILE A 68 -32.48 21.91 33.08
CA ILE A 68 -32.03 20.69 33.79
C ILE A 68 -31.20 19.88 32.81
N SER A 69 -29.91 19.75 33.09
CA SER A 69 -29.00 18.90 32.31
C SER A 69 -28.76 17.59 33.05
N GLU A 70 -29.03 16.46 32.39
CA GLU A 70 -28.80 15.12 32.92
C GLU A 70 -27.39 14.63 32.51
N LEU A 71 -26.61 14.16 33.48
CA LEU A 71 -25.26 13.64 33.27
C LEU A 71 -25.23 12.15 33.64
N ASN A 72 -25.15 11.28 32.63
CA ASN A 72 -24.94 9.85 32.84
C ASN A 72 -23.44 9.51 32.83
N VAL A 73 -22.90 9.21 34.01
CA VAL A 73 -21.50 8.81 34.19
C VAL A 73 -21.41 7.30 34.27
N THR A 74 -20.74 6.67 33.31
CA THR A 74 -20.57 5.21 33.25
C THR A 74 -19.13 4.83 33.57
N LEU A 75 -18.94 4.04 34.62
CA LEU A 75 -17.64 3.55 35.08
C LEU A 75 -17.46 2.10 34.59
N LYS A 76 -16.44 1.83 33.77
CA LYS A 76 -16.15 0.49 33.23
C LYS A 76 -14.89 -0.06 33.87
N PHE A 77 -14.97 -1.28 34.40
CA PHE A 77 -13.83 -2.01 34.96
C PHE A 77 -13.67 -3.32 34.20
N GLN A 78 -12.42 -3.78 34.04
CA GLN A 78 -12.15 -5.12 33.53
C GLN A 78 -12.56 -6.12 34.61
N THR A 79 -13.51 -7.00 34.30
CA THR A 79 -13.88 -8.09 35.20
C THR A 79 -12.75 -9.11 35.29
N ARG A 80 -12.60 -9.76 36.44
CA ARG A 80 -11.60 -10.82 36.67
C ARG A 80 -12.21 -12.22 36.67
N PHE A 81 -13.54 -12.30 36.59
CA PHE A 81 -14.32 -13.52 36.81
C PHE A 81 -15.09 -13.95 35.57
N TRP A 82 -15.04 -13.19 34.46
CA TRP A 82 -15.73 -13.55 33.23
C TRP A 82 -14.79 -13.54 32.03
N HIS A 83 -14.99 -14.49 31.13
CA HIS A 83 -14.39 -14.54 29.82
C HIS A 83 -15.46 -14.36 28.75
N GLY A 84 -15.24 -13.45 27.80
CA GLY A 84 -16.12 -13.30 26.64
C GLY A 84 -15.68 -14.22 25.50
N LEU A 85 -16.53 -15.15 25.09
CA LEU A 85 -16.25 -16.04 23.95
C LEU A 85 -17.19 -15.72 22.80
N TYR A 86 -16.71 -15.68 21.56
CA TYR A 86 -17.55 -15.44 20.40
C TYR A 86 -17.05 -16.18 19.16
N GLY A 87 -17.93 -16.41 18.19
CA GLY A 87 -17.50 -16.89 16.88
C GLY A 87 -18.60 -17.56 16.09
N LEU A 88 -18.22 -18.61 15.36
CA LEU A 88 -19.13 -19.39 14.51
C LEU A 88 -19.37 -20.76 15.11
N ALA A 89 -20.62 -21.09 15.37
CA ALA A 89 -21.08 -22.42 15.70
C ALA A 89 -21.79 -23.00 14.50
N ILE A 90 -21.22 -24.06 13.91
CA ILE A 90 -21.65 -24.60 12.64
C ILE A 90 -21.81 -26.11 12.77
N ARG A 91 -22.86 -26.65 12.17
CA ARG A 91 -23.03 -28.09 12.01
C ARG A 91 -22.07 -28.63 10.94
N VAL A 92 -21.29 -29.65 11.29
CA VAL A 92 -20.37 -30.37 10.41
C VAL A 92 -20.64 -31.87 10.53
N PRO A 93 -21.36 -32.49 9.56
CA PRO A 93 -21.65 -33.91 9.61
C PRO A 93 -20.39 -34.78 9.69
N GLY A 94 -20.36 -35.73 10.61
CA GLY A 94 -19.23 -36.61 10.92
C GLY A 94 -18.16 -36.01 11.83
N TYR A 95 -18.37 -34.83 12.43
CA TYR A 95 -17.39 -34.20 13.33
C TYR A 95 -17.45 -34.82 14.74
N SER A 96 -16.45 -35.64 15.07
CA SER A 96 -16.40 -36.44 16.29
C SER A 96 -15.42 -35.94 17.35
N GLU A 97 -14.91 -34.71 17.25
CA GLU A 97 -14.00 -34.15 18.26
C GLU A 97 -14.80 -33.28 19.23
N ALA A 98 -14.56 -33.43 20.54
CA ALA A 98 -15.21 -32.60 21.55
C ALA A 98 -14.60 -31.18 21.56
N PRO A 99 -15.36 -30.14 21.18
CA PRO A 99 -14.85 -28.78 21.25
C PRO A 99 -14.60 -28.40 22.71
N SER A 100 -13.37 -27.97 23.02
CA SER A 100 -13.01 -27.47 24.33
C SER A 100 -12.03 -26.31 24.24
N ARG A 101 -12.00 -25.45 25.27
CA ARG A 101 -11.13 -24.27 25.31
C ARG A 101 -10.77 -23.88 26.73
N ASP A 102 -9.49 -23.54 26.89
CA ASP A 102 -8.96 -22.94 28.11
C ASP A 102 -9.26 -21.43 28.12
N LEU A 103 -10.07 -20.99 29.09
CA LEU A 103 -10.56 -19.62 29.20
C LEU A 103 -10.04 -18.97 30.47
N LYS A 104 -9.60 -17.71 30.34
CA LYS A 104 -9.03 -16.93 31.45
C LYS A 104 -9.85 -15.68 31.73
N GLY A 105 -10.11 -15.40 33.00
CA GLY A 105 -10.90 -14.26 33.43
C GLY A 105 -10.36 -12.91 32.96
N GLY A 106 -11.26 -12.06 32.48
CA GLY A 106 -10.98 -10.70 32.00
C GLY A 106 -10.52 -10.59 30.55
N GLU A 107 -10.55 -11.68 29.80
CA GLU A 107 -10.18 -11.72 28.39
C GLU A 107 -11.42 -11.94 27.49
N ILE A 108 -11.30 -11.59 26.21
CA ILE A 108 -12.29 -11.88 25.18
C ILE A 108 -11.57 -12.60 24.04
N SER A 109 -12.03 -13.79 23.66
CA SER A 109 -11.40 -14.59 22.61
C SER A 109 -12.42 -15.13 21.60
N ASP A 110 -11.92 -15.43 20.40
CA ASP A 110 -12.68 -16.06 19.32
C ASP A 110 -12.54 -17.59 19.32
N MET A 111 -13.60 -18.28 18.92
CA MET A 111 -13.61 -19.73 18.73
C MET A 111 -14.59 -20.15 17.63
N ALA A 112 -14.18 -21.09 16.78
CA ALA A 112 -15.08 -21.81 15.89
C ALA A 112 -15.51 -23.12 16.57
N LEU A 113 -16.82 -23.32 16.71
CA LEU A 113 -17.43 -24.52 17.27
C LEU A 113 -18.02 -25.34 16.13
N PHE A 114 -17.59 -26.60 16.04
CA PHE A 114 -18.11 -27.56 15.08
C PHE A 114 -18.84 -28.66 15.83
N PHE A 115 -20.05 -28.98 15.41
CA PHE A 115 -20.87 -30.03 16.01
C PHE A 115 -21.42 -30.96 14.93
N ASP A 116 -21.49 -32.26 15.20
CA ASP A 116 -22.08 -33.23 14.27
C ASP A 116 -23.58 -32.95 14.02
N CYS A 117 -24.29 -32.62 15.11
CA CYS A 117 -25.72 -32.33 15.09
C CYS A 117 -26.05 -31.04 15.84
N MET A 118 -26.85 -30.20 15.18
CA MET A 118 -27.50 -28.99 15.69
C MET A 118 -28.72 -28.73 14.80
N GLN A 119 -29.92 -28.85 15.36
CA GLN A 119 -31.17 -28.79 14.59
C GLN A 119 -31.59 -27.34 14.33
N GLN A 120 -31.77 -26.96 13.05
CA GLN A 120 -32.07 -25.56 12.70
C GLN A 120 -33.49 -25.09 13.05
N ASP A 121 -34.47 -26.00 13.05
CA ASP A 121 -35.88 -25.72 13.29
C ASP A 121 -36.35 -26.16 14.69
N ALA A 122 -35.41 -26.36 15.62
CA ALA A 122 -35.71 -26.72 17.00
C ALA A 122 -36.67 -25.68 17.63
N VAL A 123 -37.76 -26.18 18.24
CA VAL A 123 -38.71 -25.33 18.97
C VAL A 123 -37.97 -24.76 20.16
N GLY A 124 -37.73 -23.45 20.21
CA GLY A 124 -36.87 -22.83 21.23
C GLY A 124 -35.68 -22.06 20.65
N GLY A 125 -35.27 -22.40 19.43
CA GLY A 125 -34.03 -21.92 18.82
C GLY A 125 -32.94 -22.98 18.89
N ARG A 126 -31.78 -22.68 18.32
CA ARG A 126 -30.59 -23.55 18.40
C ARG A 126 -29.83 -23.22 19.67
N GLU A 127 -29.49 -24.19 20.51
CA GLU A 127 -28.71 -23.93 21.72
C GLU A 127 -27.29 -24.52 21.70
N ILE A 128 -26.37 -23.82 22.38
CA ILE A 128 -25.04 -24.33 22.73
C ILE A 128 -24.94 -24.34 24.24
N TYR A 129 -24.49 -25.47 24.78
CA TYR A 129 -24.23 -25.67 26.19
C TYR A 129 -22.72 -25.68 26.44
N ALA A 130 -22.29 -25.11 27.55
CA ALA A 130 -20.90 -25.12 27.99
C ALA A 130 -20.81 -25.50 29.47
N SER A 131 -19.85 -26.35 29.82
CA SER A 131 -19.58 -26.77 31.20
C SER A 131 -18.09 -26.94 31.43
N THR A 132 -17.64 -26.77 32.66
CA THR A 132 -16.28 -27.17 33.05
C THR A 132 -16.13 -28.68 33.21
N SER A 133 -17.25 -29.41 33.20
CA SER A 133 -17.29 -30.87 33.14
C SER A 133 -17.28 -31.34 31.67
N PRO A 134 -16.57 -32.42 31.33
CA PRO A 134 -16.64 -33.03 30.00
C PRO A 134 -17.97 -33.75 29.73
N THR A 135 -18.84 -33.93 30.74
CA THR A 135 -20.17 -34.54 30.62
C THR A 135 -21.26 -33.63 31.19
N ILE A 136 -22.47 -33.70 30.62
CA ILE A 136 -23.68 -33.03 31.12
C ILE A 136 -24.82 -34.05 31.15
N ASP A 137 -25.54 -34.13 32.28
CA ASP A 137 -26.79 -34.87 32.35
C ASP A 137 -27.99 -34.00 31.91
N PHE A 138 -28.35 -34.11 30.63
CA PHE A 138 -29.44 -33.32 30.02
C PHE A 138 -30.81 -33.64 30.63
N ASP A 139 -31.02 -34.86 31.13
CA ASP A 139 -32.28 -35.27 31.75
C ASP A 139 -32.52 -34.57 33.10
N SER A 140 -31.47 -34.12 33.81
CA SER A 140 -31.61 -33.45 35.10
C SER A 140 -31.47 -31.91 35.07
N LEU A 141 -31.26 -31.32 33.89
CA LEU A 141 -31.08 -29.87 33.72
C LEU A 141 -32.19 -29.01 34.37
N MET A 142 -31.82 -28.14 35.28
CA MET A 142 -32.75 -27.19 35.91
C MET A 142 -32.11 -25.79 36.04
N PRO A 143 -32.91 -24.72 36.18
CA PRO A 143 -32.38 -23.38 36.41
C PRO A 143 -31.45 -23.34 37.63
N ALA A 144 -30.22 -22.87 37.44
CA ALA A 144 -29.28 -22.75 38.55
C ALA A 144 -29.64 -21.58 39.47
N THR A 145 -29.17 -21.65 40.72
CA THR A 145 -29.24 -20.48 41.60
C THR A 145 -28.02 -19.60 41.38
N ILE A 146 -28.23 -18.30 41.19
CA ILE A 146 -27.14 -17.38 40.85
C ILE A 146 -26.05 -17.36 41.94
N SER A 147 -26.43 -17.58 43.20
CA SER A 147 -25.52 -17.71 44.34
C SER A 147 -24.54 -18.88 44.23
N GLN A 148 -24.87 -19.95 43.48
CA GLN A 148 -23.95 -21.07 43.26
C GLN A 148 -22.74 -20.65 42.42
N ILE A 149 -22.93 -19.77 41.43
CA ILE A 149 -21.82 -19.28 40.59
C ILE A 149 -20.96 -18.30 41.38
N ASP A 150 -21.57 -17.40 42.15
CA ASP A 150 -20.81 -16.46 42.97
C ASP A 150 -19.99 -17.20 44.05
N ALA A 151 -20.56 -18.26 44.63
CA ALA A 151 -19.82 -19.15 45.53
C ALA A 151 -18.71 -19.94 44.80
N TRP A 152 -18.96 -20.40 43.57
CA TRP A 152 -17.99 -21.17 42.78
C TRP A 152 -16.82 -20.31 42.24
N THR A 153 -17.11 -19.09 41.79
CA THR A 153 -16.12 -18.11 41.31
C THR A 153 -15.38 -17.41 42.46
N GLY A 154 -15.97 -17.40 43.66
CA GLY A 154 -15.48 -16.61 44.79
C GLY A 154 -15.75 -15.10 44.62
N CYS A 155 -16.63 -14.71 43.70
CA CYS A 155 -16.87 -13.32 43.37
C CYS A 155 -17.48 -12.55 44.55
N ASN A 156 -16.89 -11.40 44.87
CA ASN A 156 -17.33 -10.51 45.94
C ASN A 156 -17.49 -9.04 45.51
N ASP A 157 -17.43 -8.75 44.20
CA ASP A 157 -17.45 -7.39 43.66
C ASP A 157 -18.73 -7.05 42.87
N GLY A 158 -18.71 -5.91 42.15
CA GLY A 158 -19.85 -5.44 41.37
C GLY A 158 -20.15 -6.25 40.11
N THR A 159 -19.28 -7.18 39.72
CA THR A 159 -19.37 -7.97 38.48
C THR A 159 -19.92 -9.37 38.72
N CYS A 160 -20.26 -9.73 39.97
CA CYS A 160 -20.79 -11.04 40.32
C CYS A 160 -22.07 -11.38 39.58
N ALA A 161 -22.30 -12.69 39.41
CA ALA A 161 -23.42 -13.24 38.67
C ALA A 161 -24.76 -12.67 39.18
N VAL A 162 -24.91 -12.44 40.50
CA VAL A 162 -26.14 -11.86 41.08
C VAL A 162 -26.49 -10.46 40.55
N ARG A 163 -25.50 -9.73 40.02
CA ARG A 163 -25.68 -8.40 39.41
C ARG A 163 -25.61 -8.42 37.89
N THR A 164 -25.10 -9.50 37.31
CA THR A 164 -24.92 -9.67 35.86
C THR A 164 -26.12 -10.38 35.23
N PHE A 165 -26.66 -11.41 35.88
CA PHE A 165 -27.79 -12.23 35.41
C PHE A 165 -29.11 -11.76 36.04
N THR A 166 -29.60 -10.61 35.56
CA THR A 166 -30.82 -9.98 36.07
C THR A 166 -32.09 -10.39 35.32
N ASP A 167 -31.94 -10.99 34.15
CA ASP A 167 -33.04 -11.34 33.27
C ASP A 167 -33.44 -12.82 33.44
N ARG A 168 -34.49 -13.21 32.71
CA ARG A 168 -34.97 -14.59 32.66
C ARG A 168 -35.12 -15.02 31.21
N MET A 169 -34.67 -16.22 30.92
CA MET A 169 -34.90 -16.88 29.63
C MET A 169 -35.57 -18.23 29.83
N TRP A 170 -35.90 -18.85 28.70
CA TRP A 170 -36.35 -20.22 28.62
C TRP A 170 -35.62 -20.89 27.45
N ILE A 171 -35.47 -22.20 27.52
CA ILE A 171 -34.93 -23.04 26.44
C ILE A 171 -35.79 -24.28 26.31
N MET A 172 -35.58 -25.03 25.23
CA MET A 172 -36.18 -26.35 25.05
C MET A 172 -35.07 -27.39 24.98
N VAL A 173 -35.18 -28.42 25.80
CA VAL A 173 -34.29 -29.59 25.73
C VAL A 173 -35.16 -30.76 25.27
N GLY A 174 -35.04 -31.12 23.99
CA GLY A 174 -35.96 -31.99 23.28
C GLY A 174 -37.41 -31.48 23.36
N SER A 175 -38.25 -32.15 24.15
CA SER A 175 -39.65 -31.73 24.38
C SER A 175 -39.88 -31.02 25.71
N ARG A 176 -38.84 -30.88 26.56
CA ARG A 176 -38.96 -30.27 27.88
C ARG A 176 -38.68 -28.77 27.81
N ASN A 177 -39.69 -27.98 28.17
CA ASN A 177 -39.53 -26.53 28.32
C ASN A 177 -38.98 -26.18 29.70
N ILE A 178 -37.78 -25.62 29.75
CA ILE A 178 -37.15 -25.13 30.99
C ILE A 178 -37.29 -23.61 31.02
N THR A 179 -38.10 -23.09 31.94
CA THR A 179 -38.40 -21.66 32.06
C THR A 179 -37.75 -21.03 33.30
N ASN A 180 -37.71 -19.69 33.36
CA ASN A 180 -37.16 -18.90 34.47
C ASN A 180 -35.65 -19.09 34.72
N ILE A 181 -34.91 -19.46 33.66
CA ILE A 181 -33.45 -19.60 33.70
C ILE A 181 -32.86 -18.21 33.94
N PRO A 182 -32.06 -17.99 35.01
CA PRO A 182 -31.36 -16.74 35.19
C PRO A 182 -30.49 -16.46 33.97
N SER A 183 -30.68 -15.30 33.34
CA SER A 183 -30.02 -14.95 32.08
C SER A 183 -29.53 -13.52 32.04
N THR A 184 -28.71 -13.23 31.04
CA THR A 184 -28.30 -11.87 30.66
C THR A 184 -28.05 -11.81 29.16
N HIS A 185 -27.91 -10.61 28.63
CA HIS A 185 -27.54 -10.40 27.23
C HIS A 185 -26.12 -9.86 27.13
N THR A 186 -25.35 -10.43 26.20
CA THR A 186 -23.99 -9.99 25.93
C THR A 186 -23.99 -8.73 25.05
N TYR A 187 -22.91 -7.94 25.16
CA TYR A 187 -22.75 -6.68 24.44
C TYR A 187 -22.35 -6.90 22.97
N ARG A 188 -22.99 -6.19 22.05
CA ARG A 188 -22.53 -6.07 20.65
C ARG A 188 -21.78 -4.77 20.43
N TRP A 189 -20.76 -4.79 19.56
CA TRP A 189 -19.92 -3.61 19.28
C TRP A 189 -20.71 -2.33 18.95
N ASP A 190 -21.81 -2.45 18.21
CA ASP A 190 -22.68 -1.35 17.79
C ASP A 190 -23.56 -0.77 18.92
N GLY A 191 -23.42 -1.27 20.14
CA GLY A 191 -24.10 -0.76 21.32
C GLY A 191 -25.48 -1.37 21.57
N GLN A 192 -25.91 -2.35 20.78
CA GLN A 192 -27.15 -3.09 21.03
C GLN A 192 -26.92 -4.21 22.06
N ASN A 193 -27.78 -4.27 23.07
CA ASN A 193 -27.84 -5.35 24.05
C ASN A 193 -29.25 -5.97 23.93
N GLY A 194 -29.33 -7.28 23.71
CA GLY A 194 -30.63 -7.96 23.59
C GLY A 194 -30.73 -9.01 22.48
N ILE A 195 -29.61 -9.49 21.95
CA ILE A 195 -29.64 -10.47 20.85
C ILE A 195 -28.95 -11.76 21.26
N PHE A 196 -27.67 -11.72 21.62
CA PHE A 196 -27.00 -12.89 22.18
C PHE A 196 -27.28 -12.99 23.67
N ASP A 197 -28.13 -13.93 24.06
CA ASP A 197 -28.43 -14.24 25.45
C ASP A 197 -27.53 -15.35 26.01
N ILE A 198 -27.41 -15.40 27.33
CA ILE A 198 -26.76 -16.50 28.04
C ILE A 198 -27.51 -16.80 29.33
N GLY A 199 -27.81 -18.07 29.55
CA GLY A 199 -28.52 -18.59 30.70
C GLY A 199 -27.66 -19.52 31.54
N ILE A 200 -28.08 -19.73 32.78
CA ILE A 200 -27.39 -20.61 33.74
C ILE A 200 -28.31 -21.73 34.21
N LEU A 201 -27.85 -22.94 34.00
CA LEU A 201 -28.46 -24.20 34.40
C LEU A 201 -27.51 -24.96 35.34
N ASN A 202 -28.03 -26.00 35.98
CA ASN A 202 -27.24 -27.06 36.58
C ASN A 202 -27.87 -28.41 36.26
N ASP A 203 -27.06 -29.46 36.24
CA ASP A 203 -27.49 -30.86 36.08
C ASP A 203 -27.42 -31.61 37.43
N SER A 204 -27.74 -30.91 38.52
CA SER A 204 -27.57 -31.34 39.92
C SER A 204 -26.12 -31.42 40.44
N GLU A 205 -25.13 -31.73 39.60
CA GLU A 205 -23.72 -31.85 40.01
C GLU A 205 -22.84 -30.71 39.48
N ASN A 206 -23.07 -30.27 38.24
CA ASN A 206 -22.27 -29.31 37.48
C ASN A 206 -23.06 -28.05 37.12
N LEU A 207 -22.33 -26.94 36.95
CA LEU A 207 -22.89 -25.72 36.37
C LEU A 207 -22.82 -25.79 34.85
N VAL A 208 -23.93 -25.49 34.19
CA VAL A 208 -24.10 -25.54 32.74
C VAL A 208 -24.53 -24.16 32.25
N TYR A 209 -23.89 -23.65 31.21
CA TYR A 209 -24.20 -22.36 30.61
C TYR A 209 -24.77 -22.58 29.22
N VAL A 210 -25.86 -21.89 28.89
CA VAL A 210 -26.56 -22.07 27.61
C VAL A 210 -26.67 -20.73 26.87
N THR A 211 -26.51 -20.73 25.55
CA THR A 211 -26.75 -19.56 24.68
C THR A 211 -27.49 -19.98 23.43
N HIS A 212 -28.33 -19.11 22.87
CA HIS A 212 -28.91 -19.35 21.55
C HIS A 212 -27.94 -18.99 20.42
N VAL A 213 -27.97 -19.79 19.35
CA VAL A 213 -27.27 -19.52 18.10
C VAL A 213 -28.18 -18.71 17.18
N GLU A 214 -27.77 -17.47 16.96
CA GLU A 214 -28.50 -16.46 16.23
C GLU A 214 -28.11 -16.42 14.74
N ASP A 215 -28.74 -15.55 13.96
CA ASP A 215 -28.27 -15.25 12.61
C ASP A 215 -26.93 -14.48 12.63
N LEU A 216 -26.15 -14.61 11.55
CA LEU A 216 -24.84 -13.97 11.42
C LEU A 216 -24.93 -12.44 11.54
N GLN A 217 -24.31 -11.91 12.58
CA GLN A 217 -24.38 -10.49 12.93
C GLN A 217 -23.14 -10.03 13.70
N LYS A 218 -23.09 -8.75 14.07
CA LYS A 218 -21.91 -8.19 14.76
C LYS A 218 -21.77 -8.74 16.18
N GLY A 219 -20.55 -9.14 16.52
CA GLY A 219 -20.18 -9.62 17.85
C GLY A 219 -19.56 -8.55 18.78
N TYR A 220 -18.70 -8.98 19.71
CA TYR A 220 -18.01 -8.14 20.68
C TYR A 220 -17.07 -7.13 20.00
N LYS A 221 -16.61 -7.40 18.77
CA LYS A 221 -15.70 -6.54 17.97
C LYS A 221 -16.38 -6.04 16.68
N GLU A 222 -15.94 -4.88 16.20
CA GLU A 222 -16.52 -4.18 15.04
C GLU A 222 -16.51 -5.01 13.74
N GLU A 223 -15.40 -5.72 13.51
CA GLU A 223 -15.12 -6.44 12.27
C GLU A 223 -15.51 -7.93 12.36
N SER A 224 -16.00 -8.41 13.50
CA SER A 224 -16.39 -9.81 13.69
C SER A 224 -17.88 -10.03 13.40
N ILE A 225 -18.17 -10.86 12.42
CA ILE A 225 -19.51 -11.41 12.14
C ILE A 225 -19.57 -12.81 12.77
N VAL A 226 -20.53 -13.02 13.66
CA VAL A 226 -20.61 -14.17 14.58
C VAL A 226 -22.07 -14.61 14.68
N ASN A 227 -22.30 -15.88 15.04
CA ASN A 227 -23.64 -16.42 15.29
C ASN A 227 -23.83 -16.90 16.75
N PHE A 228 -22.78 -16.85 17.58
CA PHE A 228 -22.91 -17.07 19.02
C PHE A 228 -21.98 -16.16 19.82
N GLN A 229 -22.39 -15.86 21.06
CA GLN A 229 -21.54 -15.22 22.07
C GLN A 229 -21.88 -15.74 23.46
N MET A 230 -20.85 -16.01 24.25
CA MET A 230 -21.00 -16.43 25.65
C MET A 230 -20.20 -15.53 26.59
N LEU A 231 -20.67 -15.44 27.83
CA LEU A 231 -19.98 -14.83 28.95
C LEU A 231 -19.78 -15.91 30.03
N LEU A 232 -18.63 -16.59 29.99
CA LEU A 232 -18.38 -17.77 30.82
C LEU A 232 -17.59 -17.40 32.07
N PRO A 233 -17.97 -17.89 33.27
CA PRO A 233 -17.28 -17.53 34.50
C PRO A 233 -15.97 -18.29 34.66
N THR A 234 -15.01 -17.65 35.32
CA THR A 234 -13.73 -18.24 35.72
C THR A 234 -13.45 -17.89 37.17
N ARG A 235 -12.61 -18.67 37.86
CA ARG A 235 -12.11 -18.25 39.17
C ARG A 235 -11.06 -17.16 39.00
N GLU A 236 -10.86 -16.35 40.04
CA GLU A 236 -9.92 -15.24 39.97
C GLU A 236 -8.49 -15.75 39.67
N LEU A 237 -7.88 -15.21 38.62
CA LEU A 237 -6.50 -15.53 38.20
C LEU A 237 -6.27 -17.01 37.81
N SER A 238 -7.33 -17.78 37.55
CA SER A 238 -7.23 -19.13 37.00
C SER A 238 -7.57 -19.17 35.51
N THR A 239 -7.16 -20.27 34.87
CA THR A 239 -7.60 -20.66 33.54
C THR A 239 -8.48 -21.89 33.72
N GLU A 240 -9.71 -21.83 33.23
CA GLU A 240 -10.69 -22.92 33.33
C GLU A 240 -10.93 -23.52 31.94
N ARG A 241 -10.91 -24.84 31.83
CA ARG A 241 -11.28 -25.54 30.59
C ARG A 241 -12.79 -25.68 30.51
N TYR A 242 -13.36 -25.17 29.43
CA TYR A 242 -14.77 -25.37 29.08
C TYR A 242 -14.90 -26.36 27.94
N TYR A 243 -15.88 -27.25 28.05
CA TYR A 243 -16.34 -28.18 27.03
C TYR A 243 -17.69 -27.71 26.50
N PHE A 244 -17.92 -27.86 25.20
CA PHE A 244 -19.14 -27.38 24.54
C PHE A 244 -19.97 -28.53 23.97
N PHE A 245 -21.29 -28.39 24.04
CA PHE A 245 -22.27 -29.41 23.69
C PHE A 245 -23.46 -28.79 22.95
N THR A 246 -24.23 -29.63 22.26
CA THR A 246 -25.54 -29.32 21.67
C THR A 246 -26.60 -30.21 22.29
N ASP A 247 -27.88 -29.91 22.06
CA ASP A 247 -28.98 -30.71 22.60
C ASP A 247 -28.90 -32.16 22.06
N PRO A 248 -28.79 -33.19 22.93
CA PRO A 248 -28.78 -34.61 22.51
C PRO A 248 -30.07 -35.11 21.89
N TYR A 249 -31.17 -34.39 22.06
CA TYR A 249 -32.44 -34.73 21.46
C TYR A 249 -32.65 -34.10 20.08
N ASP A 250 -31.70 -33.29 19.61
CA ASP A 250 -31.73 -32.71 18.27
C ASP A 250 -31.76 -33.80 17.19
N VAL A 251 -32.62 -33.56 16.20
CA VAL A 251 -32.85 -34.48 15.10
C VAL A 251 -32.23 -33.90 13.83
N CYS A 252 -31.08 -34.42 13.43
CA CYS A 252 -30.35 -33.95 12.25
C CYS A 252 -30.46 -34.96 11.10
N PRO A 253 -30.71 -34.55 9.84
CA PRO A 253 -30.76 -35.49 8.72
C PRO A 253 -29.37 -35.96 8.29
N GLU A 254 -29.22 -37.20 7.80
CA GLU A 254 -27.97 -37.67 7.18
C GLU A 254 -27.63 -36.84 5.93
N GLY A 255 -26.44 -36.23 5.94
CA GLY A 255 -25.89 -35.52 4.79
C GLY A 255 -26.33 -34.05 4.68
N GLY A 256 -25.33 -33.17 4.48
CA GLY A 256 -25.50 -31.76 4.12
C GLY A 256 -24.50 -30.85 4.83
N MET A 257 -23.49 -30.35 4.11
CA MET A 257 -22.72 -29.16 4.51
C MET A 257 -23.45 -27.92 3.98
N GLY A 258 -23.78 -26.96 4.84
CA GLY A 258 -24.10 -25.60 4.39
C GLY A 258 -24.97 -24.80 5.35
N GLU A 259 -24.46 -23.65 5.80
CA GLU A 259 -25.31 -22.60 6.37
C GLU A 259 -26.15 -21.99 5.23
N ILE A 260 -27.43 -21.77 5.51
CA ILE A 260 -28.35 -21.01 4.66
C ILE A 260 -27.91 -19.53 4.73
N ILE A 261 -27.77 -18.87 3.59
CA ILE A 261 -27.32 -17.47 3.48
C ILE A 261 -28.47 -16.62 2.94
N SER A 262 -28.92 -15.66 3.74
CA SER A 262 -29.91 -14.68 3.28
C SER A 262 -29.31 -13.76 2.23
N THR A 263 -29.76 -13.94 0.99
CA THR A 263 -29.19 -13.33 -0.21
C THR A 263 -30.14 -12.30 -0.77
N ASN A 264 -29.64 -11.10 -1.09
CA ASN A 264 -30.45 -10.07 -1.73
C ASN A 264 -29.99 -9.77 -3.16
N ILE A 265 -30.87 -9.92 -4.14
CA ILE A 265 -30.59 -9.73 -5.56
C ILE A 265 -31.52 -8.64 -6.11
N TYR A 266 -30.95 -7.55 -6.61
CA TYR A 266 -31.71 -6.45 -7.18
C TYR A 266 -31.10 -5.92 -8.47
N GLY A 267 -31.88 -5.24 -9.30
CA GLY A 267 -31.41 -4.65 -10.54
C GLY A 267 -32.54 -4.16 -11.43
N HIS A 268 -32.19 -3.76 -12.66
CA HIS A 268 -33.15 -3.35 -13.68
C HIS A 268 -33.15 -4.28 -14.88
N VAL A 269 -34.35 -4.58 -15.40
CA VAL A 269 -34.57 -5.29 -16.66
C VAL A 269 -34.84 -4.29 -17.79
N THR A 270 -34.08 -4.40 -18.87
CA THR A 270 -34.12 -3.46 -20.01
C THR A 270 -34.15 -4.21 -21.35
N ASN A 271 -34.59 -3.55 -22.42
CA ASN A 271 -34.49 -4.08 -23.78
C ASN A 271 -33.12 -3.76 -24.42
N LEU A 272 -32.84 -4.27 -25.63
CA LEU A 272 -31.59 -3.98 -26.36
C LEU A 272 -31.31 -2.49 -26.60
N SER A 273 -32.33 -1.63 -26.53
CA SER A 273 -32.20 -0.16 -26.67
C SER A 273 -32.02 0.56 -25.32
N GLY A 274 -31.96 -0.18 -24.21
CA GLY A 274 -31.79 0.34 -22.85
C GLY A 274 -33.05 0.91 -22.21
N MET A 275 -34.24 0.69 -22.79
CA MET A 275 -35.51 1.10 -22.17
C MET A 275 -35.96 0.05 -21.15
N PRO A 276 -36.52 0.45 -19.98
CA PRO A 276 -36.97 -0.48 -18.96
C PRO A 276 -38.15 -1.33 -19.42
N ILE A 277 -38.23 -2.57 -18.92
CA ILE A 277 -39.32 -3.51 -19.22
C ILE A 277 -40.06 -3.85 -17.93
N GLU A 278 -41.36 -3.54 -17.88
CA GLU A 278 -42.29 -3.87 -16.80
C GLU A 278 -42.90 -5.27 -17.01
N ASN A 279 -43.36 -5.92 -15.93
CA ASN A 279 -44.02 -7.24 -15.96
C ASN A 279 -43.13 -8.41 -16.39
N ILE A 280 -41.81 -8.33 -16.16
CA ILE A 280 -40.91 -9.48 -16.31
C ILE A 280 -40.79 -10.21 -14.97
N THR A 281 -40.99 -11.52 -14.99
CA THR A 281 -40.81 -12.38 -13.81
C THR A 281 -39.35 -12.78 -13.72
N VAL A 282 -38.70 -12.44 -12.61
CA VAL A 282 -37.34 -12.83 -12.26
C VAL A 282 -37.40 -13.86 -11.13
N VAL A 283 -36.75 -15.02 -11.30
CA VAL A 283 -36.85 -16.16 -10.38
C VAL A 283 -35.48 -16.78 -10.07
N ILE A 284 -35.26 -17.16 -8.81
CA ILE A 284 -34.10 -17.93 -8.35
C ILE A 284 -34.55 -18.93 -7.28
N ALA A 285 -34.09 -20.19 -7.37
CA ALA A 285 -34.44 -21.27 -6.43
C ALA A 285 -35.95 -21.35 -6.06
N GLY A 286 -36.82 -21.19 -7.06
CA GLY A 286 -38.28 -21.27 -6.88
C GLY A 286 -38.97 -20.01 -6.33
N ILE A 287 -38.22 -18.96 -5.95
CA ILE A 287 -38.77 -17.70 -5.45
C ILE A 287 -38.68 -16.63 -6.55
N SER A 288 -39.80 -15.94 -6.82
CA SER A 288 -39.93 -15.00 -7.93
C SER A 288 -40.42 -13.62 -7.51
N VAL A 289 -40.07 -12.61 -8.32
CA VAL A 289 -40.56 -11.23 -8.25
C VAL A 289 -40.82 -10.71 -9.65
N VAL A 290 -41.76 -9.78 -9.79
CA VAL A 290 -42.11 -9.15 -11.06
C VAL A 290 -41.53 -7.73 -11.11
N THR A 291 -40.99 -7.32 -12.25
CA THR A 291 -40.44 -5.97 -12.44
C THR A 291 -41.51 -4.89 -12.45
N ASP A 292 -41.19 -3.73 -11.87
CA ASP A 292 -42.07 -2.56 -11.85
C ASP A 292 -42.01 -1.74 -13.17
N SER A 293 -42.77 -0.64 -13.25
CA SER A 293 -42.80 0.31 -14.37
C SER A 293 -41.44 0.94 -14.74
N THR A 294 -40.45 0.86 -13.85
CA THR A 294 -39.06 1.31 -14.09
C THR A 294 -38.12 0.16 -14.45
N GLY A 295 -38.68 -1.04 -14.63
CA GLY A 295 -37.96 -2.28 -14.86
C GLY A 295 -37.21 -2.78 -13.62
N PHE A 296 -37.42 -2.19 -12.45
CA PHE A 296 -36.69 -2.55 -11.24
C PHE A 296 -37.26 -3.81 -10.61
N TYR A 297 -36.37 -4.67 -10.09
CA TYR A 297 -36.71 -5.82 -9.26
C TYR A 297 -35.79 -5.91 -8.05
N ASN A 298 -36.31 -6.45 -6.96
CA ASN A 298 -35.57 -6.72 -5.73
C ASN A 298 -36.10 -8.00 -5.09
N LEU A 299 -35.20 -8.95 -4.84
CA LEU A 299 -35.51 -10.31 -4.41
C LEU A 299 -34.61 -10.70 -3.24
N SER A 300 -35.19 -10.88 -2.06
CA SER A 300 -34.50 -11.40 -0.88
C SER A 300 -34.88 -12.86 -0.69
N VAL A 301 -33.89 -13.75 -0.67
CA VAL A 301 -34.06 -15.20 -0.67
C VAL A 301 -32.95 -15.88 0.12
N ASP A 302 -33.32 -16.90 0.89
CA ASP A 302 -32.40 -17.72 1.66
C ASP A 302 -31.86 -18.86 0.79
N LEU A 303 -30.55 -18.87 0.54
CA LEU A 303 -29.90 -19.80 -0.39
C LEU A 303 -28.75 -20.55 0.30
N LEU A 304 -28.63 -21.85 0.04
CA LEU A 304 -27.44 -22.60 0.43
C LEU A 304 -26.20 -22.04 -0.26
N LYS A 305 -25.05 -22.06 0.42
CA LYS A 305 -23.75 -21.74 -0.20
C LYS A 305 -23.55 -22.60 -1.45
N GLY A 306 -23.45 -21.98 -2.62
CA GLY A 306 -23.39 -22.70 -3.89
C GLY A 306 -23.81 -21.84 -5.08
N THR A 307 -23.87 -22.46 -6.26
CA THR A 307 -24.28 -21.80 -7.50
C THR A 307 -25.73 -22.09 -7.82
N HIS A 308 -26.52 -21.03 -7.99
CA HIS A 308 -27.97 -21.05 -8.23
C HIS A 308 -28.31 -20.39 -9.56
N ASN A 309 -29.33 -20.88 -10.26
CA ASN A 309 -29.74 -20.36 -11.57
C ASN A 309 -30.79 -19.24 -11.42
N LEU A 310 -30.42 -18.03 -11.84
CA LEU A 310 -31.31 -16.88 -12.01
C LEU A 310 -31.91 -16.90 -13.42
N ILE A 311 -33.23 -16.88 -13.50
CA ILE A 311 -33.97 -16.88 -14.76
C ILE A 311 -34.88 -15.64 -14.81
N ALA A 312 -35.00 -15.02 -15.97
CA ALA A 312 -36.01 -13.98 -16.21
C ALA A 312 -36.79 -14.28 -17.50
N TYR A 313 -38.12 -14.21 -17.42
CA TYR A 313 -39.02 -14.48 -18.54
C TYR A 313 -40.26 -13.58 -18.48
N GLY A 314 -40.88 -13.33 -19.64
CA GLY A 314 -42.08 -12.51 -19.76
C GLY A 314 -42.51 -12.33 -21.21
N GLU A 315 -43.73 -11.83 -21.41
CA GLU A 315 -44.36 -11.76 -22.73
C GLU A 315 -43.59 -10.83 -23.69
N GLY A 316 -43.37 -11.29 -24.93
CA GLY A 316 -42.79 -10.47 -26.00
C GLY A 316 -41.26 -10.34 -26.00
N TYR A 317 -40.54 -11.05 -25.12
CA TYR A 317 -39.08 -11.04 -25.00
C TYR A 317 -38.50 -12.45 -24.92
N ASP A 318 -37.27 -12.64 -25.39
CA ASP A 318 -36.56 -13.92 -25.22
C ASP A 318 -36.09 -14.09 -23.77
N GLU A 319 -36.12 -15.33 -23.25
CA GLU A 319 -35.78 -15.64 -21.87
C GLU A 319 -34.28 -15.44 -21.57
N TYR A 320 -33.99 -15.00 -20.34
CA TYR A 320 -32.63 -14.78 -19.86
C TYR A 320 -32.25 -15.81 -18.79
N PHE A 321 -31.05 -16.39 -18.93
CA PHE A 321 -30.49 -17.36 -17.98
C PHE A 321 -29.12 -16.89 -17.48
N SER A 322 -28.91 -16.93 -16.16
CA SER A 322 -27.62 -16.62 -15.55
C SER A 322 -27.42 -17.44 -14.28
N ASN A 323 -26.17 -17.62 -13.85
CA ASN A 323 -25.86 -18.33 -12.61
C ASN A 323 -25.28 -17.33 -11.60
N ILE A 324 -25.68 -17.47 -10.34
CA ILE A 324 -25.20 -16.68 -9.20
C ILE A 324 -24.58 -17.63 -8.19
N THR A 325 -23.31 -17.42 -7.85
CA THR A 325 -22.62 -18.19 -6.81
C THR A 325 -22.68 -17.44 -5.50
N VAL A 326 -23.45 -17.95 -4.54
CA VAL A 326 -23.63 -17.40 -3.20
C VAL A 326 -22.58 -17.99 -2.26
N ASN A 327 -21.90 -17.13 -1.52
CA ASN A 327 -20.93 -17.52 -0.50
C ASN A 327 -20.96 -16.52 0.68
N PHE A 328 -20.23 -16.78 1.76
CA PHE A 328 -20.26 -15.95 2.98
C PHE A 328 -19.74 -14.51 2.81
N THR A 329 -18.98 -14.24 1.75
CA THR A 329 -18.48 -12.91 1.42
C THR A 329 -19.31 -12.20 0.34
N ASP A 330 -19.96 -12.95 -0.54
CA ASP A 330 -20.74 -12.48 -1.68
C ASP A 330 -22.17 -13.03 -1.61
N TYR A 331 -23.06 -12.24 -0.98
CA TYR A 331 -24.47 -12.58 -0.74
C TYR A 331 -25.44 -11.42 -1.07
N ILE A 332 -24.94 -10.29 -1.56
CA ILE A 332 -25.77 -9.20 -2.10
C ILE A 332 -25.33 -8.93 -3.54
N PHE A 333 -26.25 -9.05 -4.49
CA PHE A 333 -25.96 -8.97 -5.92
C PHE A 333 -26.76 -7.85 -6.59
N ASN A 334 -26.04 -6.93 -7.25
CA ASN A 334 -26.65 -6.00 -8.19
C ASN A 334 -26.54 -6.59 -9.62
N LYS A 335 -27.67 -7.01 -10.18
CA LYS A 335 -27.74 -7.72 -11.47
C LYS A 335 -28.73 -7.04 -12.42
N ASN A 336 -28.22 -6.28 -13.37
CA ASN A 336 -29.06 -5.77 -14.46
C ASN A 336 -29.22 -6.83 -15.55
N ILE A 337 -30.43 -6.94 -16.09
CA ILE A 337 -30.80 -7.91 -17.13
C ILE A 337 -31.17 -7.15 -18.41
N THR A 338 -30.70 -7.63 -19.56
CA THR A 338 -31.11 -7.10 -20.86
C THR A 338 -31.77 -8.22 -21.66
N MET A 339 -33.04 -8.06 -22.01
CA MET A 339 -33.82 -9.04 -22.77
C MET A 339 -34.12 -8.52 -24.17
N PRO A 340 -33.78 -9.26 -25.23
CA PRO A 340 -34.13 -8.89 -26.60
C PRO A 340 -35.63 -9.13 -26.86
N PRO A 341 -36.31 -8.27 -27.64
CA PRO A 341 -37.69 -8.51 -28.03
C PRO A 341 -37.77 -9.76 -28.91
N HIS A 342 -38.75 -10.61 -28.65
CA HIS A 342 -38.95 -11.85 -29.41
C HIS A 342 -39.29 -11.50 -30.86
N THR A 343 -38.42 -11.85 -31.81
CA THR A 343 -38.67 -11.64 -33.25
C THR A 343 -39.00 -12.97 -33.91
N PRO A 344 -40.29 -13.28 -34.18
CA PRO A 344 -40.63 -14.52 -34.87
C PRO A 344 -40.12 -14.48 -36.31
N SER A 345 -39.15 -15.34 -36.62
CA SER A 345 -38.49 -15.42 -37.94
C SER A 345 -39.38 -16.00 -39.05
N ILE A 346 -40.55 -16.55 -38.70
CA ILE A 346 -41.44 -17.32 -39.59
C ILE A 346 -42.89 -16.97 -39.24
N SER A 347 -43.71 -16.59 -40.22
CA SER A 347 -45.14 -16.24 -40.06
C SER A 347 -46.06 -17.45 -39.83
N ILE A 348 -45.52 -18.56 -39.34
CA ILE A 348 -46.24 -19.81 -39.08
C ILE A 348 -46.08 -20.08 -37.60
N THR A 349 -47.15 -19.90 -36.83
CA THR A 349 -47.26 -20.33 -35.45
C THR A 349 -48.01 -21.67 -35.39
N ILE A 350 -47.61 -22.50 -34.44
CA ILE A 350 -48.27 -23.77 -34.12
C ILE A 350 -48.73 -23.71 -32.66
N TYR A 351 -49.74 -24.52 -32.32
CA TYR A 351 -50.30 -24.61 -30.97
C TYR A 351 -50.11 -26.02 -30.40
N PRO A 352 -48.87 -26.46 -30.15
CA PRO A 352 -48.63 -27.79 -29.60
C PRO A 352 -49.11 -27.87 -28.16
N THR A 353 -49.78 -28.97 -27.81
CA THR A 353 -50.06 -29.32 -26.41
C THR A 353 -48.84 -30.02 -25.81
N VAL A 354 -48.12 -29.35 -24.93
CA VAL A 354 -47.03 -29.94 -24.15
C VAL A 354 -47.58 -30.42 -22.81
N TRP A 355 -47.34 -31.68 -22.48
CA TRP A 355 -47.83 -32.27 -21.23
C TRP A 355 -46.81 -33.21 -20.62
N GLY A 356 -46.92 -33.48 -19.32
CA GLY A 356 -46.01 -34.37 -18.63
C GLY A 356 -46.17 -34.27 -17.12
N TYR A 357 -45.21 -34.81 -16.38
CA TYR A 357 -45.18 -34.81 -14.93
C TYR A 357 -43.96 -34.05 -14.41
N VAL A 358 -44.15 -33.23 -13.38
CA VAL A 358 -43.08 -32.61 -12.60
C VAL A 358 -42.87 -33.44 -11.33
N LEU A 359 -41.69 -34.04 -11.22
CA LEU A 359 -41.30 -34.94 -10.12
C LEU A 359 -40.04 -34.43 -9.43
N ASP A 360 -39.80 -34.83 -8.18
CA ASP A 360 -38.52 -34.65 -7.50
C ASP A 360 -37.49 -35.74 -7.91
N GLU A 361 -36.23 -35.62 -7.46
CA GLU A 361 -35.18 -36.62 -7.72
C GLU A 361 -35.49 -38.02 -7.15
N ALA A 362 -36.35 -38.10 -6.13
CA ALA A 362 -36.81 -39.37 -5.56
C ALA A 362 -38.02 -39.96 -6.33
N GLY A 363 -38.57 -39.24 -7.31
CA GLY A 363 -39.68 -39.64 -8.16
C GLY A 363 -41.07 -39.30 -7.61
N ASN A 364 -41.17 -38.46 -6.57
CA ASN A 364 -42.45 -38.02 -6.02
C ASN A 364 -43.03 -36.84 -6.85
N PRO A 365 -44.37 -36.76 -7.01
CA PRO A 365 -44.99 -35.66 -7.74
C PRO A 365 -44.92 -34.33 -6.99
N ILE A 366 -44.63 -33.24 -7.72
CA ILE A 366 -44.60 -31.88 -7.18
C ILE A 366 -45.90 -31.17 -7.55
N ASP A 367 -46.75 -30.92 -6.55
CA ASP A 367 -48.01 -30.20 -6.69
C ASP A 367 -47.79 -28.68 -6.88
N SER A 368 -48.64 -28.04 -7.68
CA SER A 368 -48.67 -26.60 -7.91
C SER A 368 -47.38 -25.97 -8.46
N ALA A 369 -46.47 -26.77 -9.02
CA ALA A 369 -45.29 -26.28 -9.73
C ALA A 369 -45.72 -25.49 -10.97
N THR A 370 -45.11 -24.33 -11.18
CA THR A 370 -45.41 -23.46 -12.33
C THR A 370 -44.57 -23.89 -13.52
N VAL A 371 -45.21 -24.24 -14.62
CA VAL A 371 -44.57 -24.58 -15.91
C VAL A 371 -44.83 -23.48 -16.92
N TYR A 372 -43.78 -22.98 -17.55
CA TYR A 372 -43.81 -21.91 -18.55
C TYR A 372 -43.22 -22.39 -19.88
N LEU A 373 -43.90 -22.05 -20.98
CA LEU A 373 -43.42 -22.25 -22.34
C LEU A 373 -44.04 -21.20 -23.28
N GLY A 374 -43.21 -20.44 -23.99
CA GLY A 374 -43.65 -19.61 -25.11
C GLY A 374 -44.71 -18.57 -24.75
N GLY A 375 -44.58 -17.90 -23.61
CA GLY A 375 -45.49 -16.86 -23.13
C GLY A 375 -46.64 -17.35 -22.24
N GLU A 376 -46.94 -18.65 -22.25
CA GLU A 376 -48.04 -19.22 -21.47
C GLU A 376 -47.54 -19.94 -20.20
N THR A 377 -48.32 -19.90 -19.12
CA THR A 377 -48.06 -20.61 -17.86
C THR A 377 -49.18 -21.57 -17.48
N THR A 378 -48.84 -22.65 -16.80
CA THR A 378 -49.80 -23.55 -16.13
C THR A 378 -49.23 -24.04 -14.80
N HIS A 379 -50.08 -24.63 -13.96
CA HIS A 379 -49.67 -25.24 -12.70
C HIS A 379 -49.90 -26.75 -12.74
N THR A 380 -49.02 -27.51 -12.10
CA THR A 380 -49.22 -28.95 -11.93
C THR A 380 -50.38 -29.24 -10.98
N ASP A 381 -51.05 -30.37 -11.19
CA ASP A 381 -52.02 -30.91 -10.24
C ASP A 381 -51.34 -31.69 -9.09
N ALA A 382 -52.14 -32.23 -8.17
CA ALA A 382 -51.66 -33.01 -7.02
C ALA A 382 -50.89 -34.29 -7.40
N ASN A 383 -50.99 -34.76 -8.65
CA ASN A 383 -50.19 -35.88 -9.17
C ASN A 383 -48.96 -35.39 -9.94
N GLY A 384 -48.64 -34.10 -9.88
CA GLY A 384 -47.54 -33.47 -10.60
C GLY A 384 -47.81 -33.31 -12.09
N PHE A 385 -49.02 -33.59 -12.58
CA PHE A 385 -49.32 -33.52 -14.01
C PHE A 385 -49.56 -32.10 -14.47
N TYR A 386 -48.98 -31.72 -15.61
CA TYR A 386 -49.25 -30.46 -16.29
C TYR A 386 -49.63 -30.68 -17.75
N SER A 387 -50.44 -29.76 -18.28
CA SER A 387 -50.70 -29.63 -19.71
C SER A 387 -50.82 -28.16 -20.08
N LEU A 388 -50.09 -27.76 -21.10
CA LEU A 388 -49.96 -26.39 -21.57
C LEU A 388 -50.09 -26.34 -23.09
N VAL A 389 -50.85 -25.38 -23.60
CA VAL A 389 -50.93 -25.09 -25.03
C VAL A 389 -50.35 -23.70 -25.24
N SER A 390 -49.27 -23.61 -26.01
CA SER A 390 -48.56 -22.35 -26.24
C SER A 390 -48.53 -22.00 -27.72
N GLU A 391 -48.69 -20.71 -28.04
CA GLU A 391 -48.47 -20.23 -29.41
C GLU A 391 -46.98 -20.05 -29.67
N ILE A 392 -46.37 -20.98 -30.40
CA ILE A 392 -44.92 -20.95 -30.65
C ILE A 392 -44.58 -21.16 -32.12
N THR A 393 -43.43 -20.65 -32.54
CA THR A 393 -42.88 -20.93 -33.87
C THR A 393 -42.23 -22.32 -33.92
N PRO A 394 -42.22 -23.02 -35.07
CA PRO A 394 -41.64 -24.36 -35.21
C PRO A 394 -40.10 -24.32 -35.22
N GLN A 395 -39.53 -24.02 -34.06
CA GLN A 395 -38.11 -23.95 -33.76
C GLN A 395 -37.84 -24.43 -32.32
N GLN A 396 -36.66 -24.13 -31.78
CA GLN A 396 -36.32 -24.45 -30.40
C GLN A 396 -36.94 -23.43 -29.44
N HIS A 397 -37.62 -23.90 -28.39
CA HIS A 397 -38.18 -23.05 -27.34
C HIS A 397 -37.87 -23.65 -25.96
N PRO A 398 -37.45 -22.84 -24.97
CA PRO A 398 -37.20 -23.33 -23.63
C PRO A 398 -38.51 -23.61 -22.87
N ILE A 399 -38.59 -24.74 -22.19
CA ILE A 399 -39.57 -25.01 -21.14
C ILE A 399 -38.92 -24.77 -19.79
N ILE A 400 -39.60 -24.03 -18.91
CA ILE A 400 -39.12 -23.68 -17.57
C ILE A 400 -40.11 -24.23 -16.54
N SER A 401 -39.61 -24.80 -15.45
CA SER A 401 -40.44 -25.17 -14.30
C SER A 401 -39.86 -24.60 -13.01
N THR A 402 -40.73 -24.04 -12.19
CA THR A 402 -40.39 -23.39 -10.92
C THR A 402 -41.34 -23.85 -9.83
N SER A 403 -40.81 -24.12 -8.65
CA SER A 403 -41.58 -24.51 -7.47
C SER A 403 -40.79 -24.11 -6.22
N PRO A 404 -41.42 -23.50 -5.20
CA PRO A 404 -40.73 -23.18 -3.94
C PRO A 404 -40.06 -24.42 -3.32
N GLY A 405 -38.83 -24.27 -2.84
CA GLY A 405 -38.05 -25.37 -2.24
C GLY A 405 -37.33 -26.28 -3.24
N PHE A 406 -37.37 -25.95 -4.53
CA PHE A 406 -36.67 -26.69 -5.60
C PHE A 406 -35.82 -25.76 -6.47
N ASN A 407 -34.73 -26.30 -7.02
CA ASN A 407 -33.94 -25.58 -8.02
C ASN A 407 -34.76 -25.41 -9.31
N ASN A 408 -34.67 -24.23 -9.93
CA ASN A 408 -35.32 -23.95 -11.20
C ASN A 408 -34.85 -24.93 -12.27
N TYR A 409 -35.80 -25.56 -12.97
CA TYR A 409 -35.52 -26.43 -14.10
C TYR A 409 -35.73 -25.66 -15.41
N TYR A 410 -34.85 -25.89 -16.38
CA TYR A 410 -35.11 -25.51 -17.77
C TYR A 410 -34.57 -26.55 -18.73
N SER A 411 -35.22 -26.68 -19.90
CA SER A 411 -34.76 -27.51 -21.01
C SER A 411 -35.20 -26.91 -22.34
N ILE A 412 -34.47 -27.16 -23.42
CA ILE A 412 -34.82 -26.68 -24.76
C ILE A 412 -35.59 -27.77 -25.51
N LEU A 413 -36.82 -27.47 -25.89
CA LEU A 413 -37.68 -28.34 -26.67
C LEU A 413 -37.66 -27.93 -28.16
N ASN A 414 -37.60 -28.92 -29.05
CA ASN A 414 -37.57 -28.68 -30.50
C ASN A 414 -38.95 -28.91 -31.10
N PHE A 415 -39.50 -27.88 -31.74
CA PHE A 415 -40.78 -27.94 -32.41
C PHE A 415 -40.63 -27.90 -33.93
N SER A 416 -41.43 -28.70 -34.62
CA SER A 416 -41.53 -28.72 -36.08
C SER A 416 -42.92 -28.26 -36.50
N SER A 417 -43.11 -27.87 -37.76
CA SER A 417 -44.41 -27.37 -38.26
C SER A 417 -45.58 -28.36 -38.09
N ASN A 418 -45.29 -29.64 -37.84
CA ASN A 418 -46.27 -30.70 -37.68
C ASN A 418 -46.45 -31.17 -36.22
N THR A 419 -45.75 -30.54 -35.27
CA THR A 419 -45.82 -30.92 -33.86
C THR A 419 -47.16 -30.45 -33.27
N THR A 420 -48.04 -31.39 -32.93
CA THR A 420 -49.36 -31.12 -32.32
C THR A 420 -49.40 -31.42 -30.82
N SER A 421 -48.61 -32.37 -30.35
CA SER A 421 -48.43 -32.64 -28.92
C SER A 421 -47.04 -33.17 -28.63
N LEU A 422 -46.49 -32.85 -27.45
CA LEU A 422 -45.17 -33.31 -27.00
C LEU A 422 -45.25 -33.70 -25.52
N ASN A 423 -44.80 -34.91 -25.19
CA ASN A 423 -44.65 -35.34 -23.80
C ASN A 423 -43.27 -34.95 -23.29
N HIS A 424 -43.19 -34.24 -22.16
CA HIS A 424 -41.95 -33.90 -21.49
C HIS A 424 -42.11 -33.98 -19.98
N ASN A 425 -41.41 -34.92 -19.33
CA ASN A 425 -41.38 -34.99 -17.87
C ASN A 425 -40.23 -34.12 -17.34
N ILE A 426 -40.47 -33.48 -16.21
CA ILE A 426 -39.54 -32.57 -15.56
C ILE A 426 -39.14 -33.19 -14.22
N THR A 427 -37.83 -33.29 -13.97
CA THR A 427 -37.30 -33.68 -12.67
C THR A 427 -36.63 -32.47 -12.04
N MET A 428 -37.18 -31.98 -10.94
CA MET A 428 -36.63 -30.86 -10.18
C MET A 428 -35.83 -31.37 -8.99
N THR A 429 -34.69 -30.74 -8.74
CA THR A 429 -33.83 -31.13 -7.62
C THR A 429 -34.22 -30.34 -6.39
N LEU A 430 -34.41 -31.04 -5.27
CA LEU A 430 -34.84 -30.44 -4.02
C LEU A 430 -33.71 -29.53 -3.52
N VAL A 431 -34.04 -28.29 -3.15
CA VAL A 431 -33.12 -27.45 -2.38
C VAL A 431 -33.17 -28.04 -0.99
N ASN A 432 -32.24 -28.95 -0.69
CA ASN A 432 -32.34 -29.83 0.47
C ASN A 432 -32.25 -29.03 1.78
N LEU A 433 -33.40 -28.58 2.27
CA LEU A 433 -33.61 -27.95 3.58
C LEU A 433 -33.85 -29.01 4.68
N GLY A 434 -33.67 -30.29 4.35
CA GLY A 434 -33.40 -31.38 5.29
C GLY A 434 -34.47 -31.63 6.36
N THR A 435 -35.55 -32.32 6.01
CA THR A 435 -36.44 -32.96 7.00
C THR A 435 -36.42 -34.48 6.81
N THR A 436 -35.75 -35.23 7.68
CA THR A 436 -36.21 -36.55 8.15
C THR A 436 -35.42 -37.01 9.38
N ASN A 437 -36.16 -37.62 10.30
CA ASN A 437 -35.75 -38.03 11.63
C ASN A 437 -34.67 -39.12 11.68
N ASN A 438 -33.53 -38.81 12.31
CA ASN A 438 -32.66 -39.76 12.99
C ASN A 438 -32.08 -39.10 14.25
N GLN A 439 -32.16 -39.79 15.39
CA GLN A 439 -31.48 -39.38 16.62
C GLN A 439 -29.99 -39.76 16.51
N PHE A 440 -29.12 -38.76 16.53
CA PHE A 440 -27.67 -38.94 16.57
C PHE A 440 -27.17 -38.74 18.01
N PRO A 441 -26.19 -39.53 18.47
CA PRO A 441 -25.68 -39.40 19.84
C PRO A 441 -24.89 -38.10 19.99
N THR A 442 -25.30 -37.20 20.90
CA THR A 442 -24.49 -36.05 21.33
C THR A 442 -23.99 -36.27 22.76
N GLY A 443 -22.69 -36.06 22.99
CA GLY A 443 -22.01 -36.33 24.26
C GLY A 443 -20.56 -36.78 24.05
N PRO A 444 -19.66 -36.62 25.04
CA PRO A 444 -18.21 -36.64 24.82
C PRO A 444 -17.73 -38.01 24.35
N TYR A 445 -16.79 -38.00 23.41
CA TYR A 445 -16.03 -39.19 23.05
C TYR A 445 -15.02 -39.48 24.16
N ASP A 446 -15.10 -40.68 24.72
CA ASP A 446 -14.21 -41.20 25.76
C ASP A 446 -12.77 -41.37 25.22
N GLU A 447 -12.01 -40.29 25.08
CA GLU A 447 -10.54 -40.37 25.00
C GLU A 447 -9.90 -39.33 25.92
N GLU A 448 -9.22 -39.82 26.95
CA GLU A 448 -8.54 -39.03 27.99
C GLU A 448 -7.36 -38.21 27.43
N PRO A 449 -7.12 -36.96 27.89
CA PRO A 449 -5.94 -36.19 27.53
C PRO A 449 -4.71 -36.70 28.29
N GLY A 450 -3.74 -37.25 27.57
CA GLY A 450 -2.44 -37.65 28.11
C GLY A 450 -1.45 -36.49 28.24
N GLU A 451 -0.67 -36.49 29.33
CA GLU A 451 0.80 -36.31 29.39
C GLU A 451 1.28 -36.18 30.85
N ASP A 452 1.43 -37.32 31.52
CA ASP A 452 2.55 -37.55 32.48
C ASP A 452 2.80 -39.06 32.76
N MET A 453 2.05 -39.96 32.12
CA MET A 453 2.21 -41.42 32.31
C MET A 453 3.41 -42.02 31.59
N GLN A 454 3.96 -41.38 30.56
CA GLN A 454 5.06 -41.96 29.78
C GLN A 454 6.37 -42.05 30.58
N GLN A 455 6.67 -41.08 31.45
CA GLN A 455 7.85 -41.13 32.34
C GLN A 455 7.67 -42.17 33.47
N ILE A 456 6.44 -42.35 33.96
CA ILE A 456 6.09 -43.32 35.00
C ILE A 456 6.14 -44.75 34.45
N ILE A 457 5.64 -44.98 33.23
CA ILE A 457 5.71 -46.28 32.54
C ILE A 457 7.16 -46.67 32.25
N GLU A 458 8.03 -45.73 31.87
CA GLU A 458 9.46 -45.99 31.65
C GLU A 458 10.22 -46.31 32.95
N GLU A 459 9.86 -45.71 34.09
CA GLU A 459 10.49 -45.99 35.38
C GLU A 459 10.01 -47.35 35.97
N ILE A 460 8.75 -47.72 35.74
CA ILE A 460 8.15 -48.97 36.23
C ILE A 460 8.54 -50.19 35.39
N GLN A 461 8.67 -50.04 34.06
CA GLN A 461 9.27 -51.09 33.21
C GLN A 461 10.73 -51.40 33.61
N ARG A 462 11.39 -50.47 34.33
CA ARG A 462 12.76 -50.64 34.86
C ARG A 462 12.82 -51.32 36.23
N THR A 463 11.77 -51.23 37.05
CA THR A 463 11.72 -51.79 38.42
C THR A 463 10.95 -53.11 38.51
N GLY A 464 10.05 -53.39 37.55
CA GLY A 464 9.27 -54.62 37.49
C GLY A 464 8.15 -54.72 38.53
N GLU A 465 7.65 -53.58 39.04
CA GLU A 465 6.52 -53.53 39.98
C GLU A 465 5.19 -53.31 39.23
N ASP A 466 4.12 -54.02 39.62
CA ASP A 466 2.84 -53.97 38.90
C ASP A 466 1.88 -52.84 39.36
N TYR A 467 2.37 -51.86 40.14
CA TYR A 467 1.58 -50.78 40.73
C TYR A 467 2.43 -49.56 41.10
N TRP A 468 1.81 -48.38 41.29
CA TRP A 468 2.49 -47.16 41.73
C TRP A 468 1.70 -46.41 42.81
N VAL A 469 2.41 -45.77 43.75
CA VAL A 469 1.81 -44.95 44.83
C VAL A 469 2.57 -43.62 44.90
N SER A 470 1.84 -42.50 44.94
CA SER A 470 2.37 -41.17 44.70
C SER A 470 3.32 -40.62 45.77
N THR A 471 3.25 -41.11 47.02
CA THR A 471 4.09 -40.64 48.11
C THR A 471 4.67 -41.77 48.96
N LYS A 472 5.83 -41.51 49.56
CA LYS A 472 6.53 -42.41 50.49
C LYS A 472 6.38 -42.00 51.96
N GLU A 473 6.06 -40.74 52.25
CA GLU A 473 5.83 -40.21 53.61
C GLU A 473 4.98 -38.91 53.56
N ILE A 474 4.32 -38.53 54.66
CA ILE A 474 3.48 -37.32 54.75
C ILE A 474 3.84 -36.48 55.97
N PHE A 475 4.00 -35.16 55.79
CA PHE A 475 4.25 -34.18 56.87
C PHE A 475 3.31 -32.96 56.76
N LYS A 476 2.59 -32.59 57.83
CA LYS A 476 1.63 -31.46 57.84
C LYS A 476 1.68 -30.58 59.10
N GLU A 477 1.47 -29.27 58.94
CA GLU A 477 1.33 -28.29 60.04
C GLU A 477 -0.07 -27.64 60.01
N ILE A 478 -0.78 -27.63 61.15
CA ILE A 478 -2.21 -27.33 61.27
C ILE A 478 -2.45 -26.35 62.42
N ARG A 479 -3.41 -25.43 62.30
CA ARG A 479 -3.76 -24.50 63.39
C ARG A 479 -4.85 -25.11 64.27
N GLN A 480 -4.84 -24.82 65.57
CA GLN A 480 -5.79 -25.36 66.53
C GLN A 480 -7.21 -24.94 66.16
N ASN A 481 -8.14 -25.91 66.13
CA ASN A 481 -9.52 -25.78 65.63
C ASN A 481 -9.64 -25.40 64.14
N THR A 482 -8.68 -25.82 63.32
CA THR A 482 -8.78 -25.79 61.84
C THR A 482 -8.57 -27.18 61.28
N PHE A 483 -8.76 -27.38 59.97
CA PHE A 483 -8.46 -28.65 59.31
C PHE A 483 -7.72 -28.41 57.99
N VAL A 484 -6.98 -29.41 57.49
CA VAL A 484 -6.27 -29.40 56.21
C VAL A 484 -6.38 -30.78 55.56
N GLU A 485 -6.38 -30.86 54.23
CA GLU A 485 -6.49 -32.11 53.48
C GLU A 485 -5.21 -32.42 52.70
N ASP A 486 -4.92 -33.70 52.46
CA ASP A 486 -3.82 -34.20 51.65
C ASP A 486 -4.26 -35.43 50.83
N THR A 487 -3.63 -35.71 49.70
CA THR A 487 -4.05 -36.80 48.80
C THR A 487 -2.91 -37.78 48.48
N ILE A 488 -3.25 -39.06 48.34
CA ILE A 488 -2.35 -40.14 47.93
C ILE A 488 -2.95 -40.80 46.69
N GLY A 489 -2.26 -40.71 45.56
CA GLY A 489 -2.63 -41.38 44.32
C GLY A 489 -2.08 -42.80 44.26
N VAL A 490 -2.87 -43.74 43.76
CA VAL A 490 -2.46 -45.12 43.50
C VAL A 490 -2.85 -45.53 42.09
N TYR A 491 -1.96 -46.22 41.37
CA TYR A 491 -2.18 -46.64 39.98
C TYR A 491 -1.98 -48.15 39.83
N ASN A 492 -2.88 -48.82 39.12
CA ASN A 492 -2.84 -50.26 38.87
C ASN A 492 -2.32 -50.57 37.46
N PHE A 493 -1.18 -51.26 37.37
CA PHE A 493 -0.62 -51.75 36.10
C PHE A 493 -0.89 -53.24 35.85
N LYS A 494 -1.59 -53.94 36.76
CA LYS A 494 -2.01 -55.33 36.56
C LYS A 494 -3.12 -55.42 35.52
N LEU A 495 -3.23 -56.58 34.86
CA LEU A 495 -4.32 -56.90 33.92
C LEU A 495 -5.64 -57.26 34.62
N GLU A 496 -5.66 -57.29 35.95
CA GLU A 496 -6.83 -57.55 36.79
C GLU A 496 -7.03 -56.42 37.82
N ASN A 497 -8.26 -56.26 38.32
CA ASN A 497 -8.59 -55.20 39.27
C ASN A 497 -7.79 -55.35 40.57
N MET A 498 -7.35 -54.22 41.14
CA MET A 498 -6.58 -54.15 42.38
C MET A 498 -7.47 -53.68 43.53
N ASN A 499 -7.63 -54.52 44.54
CA ASN A 499 -8.34 -54.24 45.77
C ASN A 499 -7.37 -53.79 46.86
N MET A 500 -7.66 -52.64 47.46
CA MET A 500 -6.89 -52.09 48.56
C MET A 500 -7.80 -51.66 49.70
N LEU A 501 -7.31 -51.85 50.92
CA LEU A 501 -7.94 -51.47 52.17
C LEU A 501 -6.94 -50.65 52.97
N PHE A 502 -7.40 -49.47 53.40
CA PHE A 502 -6.60 -48.45 54.07
C PHE A 502 -6.92 -48.45 55.56
N THR A 503 -5.89 -48.42 56.40
CA THR A 503 -6.06 -48.36 57.84
C THR A 503 -5.05 -47.39 58.44
N LEU A 504 -5.55 -46.42 59.20
CA LEU A 504 -4.71 -45.49 59.95
C LEU A 504 -4.25 -46.12 61.26
N SER A 505 -3.02 -45.81 61.66
CA SER A 505 -2.51 -46.09 62.99
C SER A 505 -3.41 -45.48 64.09
N PRO A 506 -3.60 -46.16 65.24
CA PRO A 506 -4.49 -45.70 66.32
C PRO A 506 -4.18 -44.29 66.84
N GLU A 507 -2.93 -43.85 66.71
CA GLU A 507 -2.47 -42.54 67.17
C GLU A 507 -3.05 -41.40 66.34
N LEU A 508 -3.40 -41.65 65.06
CA LEU A 508 -3.92 -40.65 64.12
C LEU A 508 -5.43 -40.74 63.88
N SER A 509 -6.06 -41.88 64.14
CA SER A 509 -7.47 -42.15 63.80
C SER A 509 -8.49 -41.21 64.46
N ASP A 510 -8.14 -40.58 65.59
CA ASP A 510 -9.00 -39.63 66.29
C ASP A 510 -9.13 -38.26 65.59
N PHE A 511 -8.15 -37.90 64.74
CA PHE A 511 -8.08 -36.55 64.16
C PHE A 511 -7.55 -36.51 62.72
N VAL A 512 -7.30 -37.67 62.11
CA VAL A 512 -7.08 -37.83 60.67
C VAL A 512 -8.15 -38.78 60.16
N LYS A 513 -8.92 -38.34 59.16
CA LYS A 513 -9.99 -39.14 58.55
C LYS A 513 -9.66 -39.43 57.09
N LEU A 514 -9.90 -40.67 56.68
CA LEU A 514 -9.87 -41.06 55.27
C LEU A 514 -11.25 -40.79 54.66
N ASN A 515 -11.29 -40.38 53.39
CA ASN A 515 -12.55 -40.26 52.66
C ASN A 515 -13.17 -41.63 52.34
N ARG A 516 -12.36 -42.68 52.22
CA ARG A 516 -12.77 -44.07 51.99
C ARG A 516 -11.77 -45.04 52.62
N ASP A 517 -12.28 -46.14 53.17
CA ASP A 517 -11.45 -47.16 53.82
C ASP A 517 -11.04 -48.28 52.86
N ALA A 518 -11.63 -48.34 51.66
CA ALA A 518 -11.29 -49.31 50.62
C ALA A 518 -11.39 -48.67 49.21
N MET A 519 -10.60 -49.19 48.28
CA MET A 519 -10.52 -48.70 46.90
C MET A 519 -10.26 -49.87 45.94
N LEU A 520 -11.01 -49.90 44.85
CA LEU A 520 -10.88 -50.85 43.75
C LEU A 520 -10.38 -50.09 42.53
N ILE A 521 -9.22 -50.46 41.99
CA ILE A 521 -8.63 -49.80 40.82
C ILE A 521 -8.58 -50.78 39.66
N GLU A 522 -9.23 -50.44 38.56
CA GLU A 522 -9.25 -51.26 37.34
C GLU A 522 -7.88 -51.29 36.64
N PRO A 523 -7.62 -52.32 35.81
CA PRO A 523 -6.41 -52.44 35.01
C PRO A 523 -6.09 -51.18 34.22
N GLY A 524 -4.89 -50.66 34.38
CA GLY A 524 -4.41 -49.51 33.64
C GLY A 524 -5.04 -48.19 34.06
N LYS A 525 -5.69 -48.10 35.24
CA LYS A 525 -6.25 -46.86 35.81
C LYS A 525 -5.60 -46.51 37.16
N GLY A 526 -5.82 -45.29 37.62
CA GLY A 526 -5.44 -44.83 38.96
C GLY A 526 -6.61 -44.16 39.70
N ASP A 527 -6.51 -44.09 41.02
CA ASP A 527 -7.51 -43.49 41.92
C ASP A 527 -6.80 -42.87 43.15
N GLU A 528 -7.46 -41.95 43.83
CA GLU A 528 -6.89 -41.14 44.92
C GLU A 528 -7.60 -41.32 46.27
N LEU A 529 -6.79 -41.48 47.31
CA LEU A 529 -7.20 -41.49 48.71
C LEU A 529 -6.97 -40.10 49.34
N ILE A 530 -8.01 -39.53 49.97
CA ILE A 530 -7.94 -38.21 50.61
C ILE A 530 -7.86 -38.39 52.13
N LEU A 531 -6.90 -37.70 52.76
CA LEU A 531 -6.69 -37.64 54.20
C LEU A 531 -7.04 -36.24 54.73
N THR A 532 -8.07 -36.11 55.56
CA THR A 532 -8.43 -34.86 56.24
C THR A 532 -7.88 -34.84 57.66
N PHE A 533 -7.00 -33.89 57.94
CA PHE A 533 -6.35 -33.70 59.23
C PHE A 533 -7.02 -32.56 60.02
N TYR A 534 -7.49 -32.84 61.22
CA TYR A 534 -8.16 -31.90 62.11
C TYR A 534 -7.20 -31.45 63.23
N GLY A 535 -7.01 -30.15 63.38
CA GLY A 535 -6.26 -29.52 64.47
C GLY A 535 -7.01 -29.51 65.80
N THR A 536 -7.69 -30.61 66.14
CA THR A 536 -8.47 -30.79 67.38
C THR A 536 -7.61 -31.24 68.56
N LYS A 537 -6.41 -31.78 68.31
CA LYS A 537 -5.44 -32.11 69.35
C LYS A 537 -4.75 -30.84 69.89
N PRO A 538 -4.22 -30.86 71.13
CA PRO A 538 -3.41 -29.77 71.68
C PRO A 538 -2.19 -29.45 70.81
N ILE A 539 -1.57 -28.29 71.06
CA ILE A 539 -0.34 -27.85 70.38
C ILE A 539 0.77 -28.90 70.62
N GLY A 540 1.32 -29.46 69.56
CA GLY A 540 2.27 -30.58 69.62
C GLY A 540 2.56 -31.21 68.25
N VAL A 541 3.51 -32.15 68.19
CA VAL A 541 3.82 -32.96 67.00
C VAL A 541 3.36 -34.40 67.25
N TYR A 542 2.66 -34.98 66.28
CA TYR A 542 2.03 -36.30 66.34
C TYR A 542 2.52 -37.15 65.16
N GLU A 543 2.95 -38.38 65.42
CA GLU A 543 3.49 -39.30 64.40
C GLU A 543 2.65 -40.58 64.39
N GLY A 544 2.46 -41.14 63.20
CA GLY A 544 1.78 -42.42 62.97
C GLY A 544 1.99 -42.88 61.53
N SER A 545 1.19 -43.83 61.05
CA SER A 545 1.27 -44.36 59.69
C SER A 545 -0.10 -44.67 59.08
N LEU A 546 -0.13 -44.72 57.75
CA LEU A 546 -1.22 -45.28 56.95
C LEU A 546 -0.76 -46.62 56.37
N LYS A 547 -1.46 -47.70 56.73
CA LYS A 547 -1.25 -49.03 56.17
C LYS A 547 -2.21 -49.28 55.02
N ILE A 548 -1.68 -49.72 53.89
CA ILE A 548 -2.39 -50.22 52.71
C ILE A 548 -2.25 -51.73 52.69
N SER A 549 -3.39 -52.44 52.65
CA SER A 549 -3.48 -53.90 52.71
C SER A 549 -4.45 -54.43 51.65
N GLY A 550 -4.32 -55.69 51.22
CA GLY A 550 -5.10 -56.27 50.12
C GLY A 550 -4.17 -56.83 49.04
N ASP A 551 -4.31 -56.38 47.79
CA ASP A 551 -3.48 -56.81 46.67
C ASP A 551 -2.08 -56.15 46.65
N ILE A 552 -1.88 -55.13 47.49
CA ILE A 552 -0.58 -54.54 47.84
C ILE A 552 -0.48 -54.42 49.37
N GLU A 553 0.73 -54.62 49.91
CA GLU A 553 1.03 -54.41 51.34
C GLU A 553 2.11 -53.33 51.46
N LYS A 554 1.72 -52.14 51.94
CA LYS A 554 2.62 -50.98 52.01
C LYS A 554 2.24 -50.07 53.19
N GLU A 555 3.22 -49.47 53.84
CA GLU A 555 3.01 -48.59 54.98
C GLU A 555 3.67 -47.22 54.74
N ILE A 556 2.92 -46.15 54.94
CA ILE A 556 3.33 -44.76 54.68
C ILE A 556 3.33 -44.01 56.02
N PRO A 557 4.48 -43.53 56.52
CA PRO A 557 4.54 -42.74 57.76
C PRO A 557 3.95 -41.34 57.57
N ILE A 558 3.27 -40.84 58.61
CA ILE A 558 2.58 -39.55 58.65
C ILE A 558 2.95 -38.78 59.92
N THR A 559 3.35 -37.51 59.78
CA THR A 559 3.69 -36.59 60.89
C THR A 559 2.85 -35.30 60.83
N VAL A 560 2.26 -34.87 61.95
CA VAL A 560 1.31 -33.74 62.03
C VAL A 560 1.66 -32.80 63.19
N LYS A 561 1.75 -31.48 62.96
CA LYS A 561 2.11 -30.46 63.97
C LYS A 561 0.99 -29.42 64.18
N VAL A 562 0.51 -29.18 65.41
CA VAL A 562 -0.62 -28.26 65.71
C VAL A 562 -0.19 -26.93 66.39
N ILE A 563 -0.71 -25.74 66.00
CA ILE A 563 -0.29 -24.38 66.49
C ILE A 563 -1.48 -23.42 66.89
N GLU A 564 -1.30 -22.39 67.75
CA GLU A 564 -2.40 -21.57 68.39
C GLU A 564 -3.14 -20.50 67.51
N LYS A 565 -4.39 -20.12 67.88
CA LYS A 565 -5.26 -19.06 67.24
C LYS A 565 -5.72 -17.97 68.26
N LYS A 566 -5.58 -16.66 67.96
CA LYS A 566 -6.09 -15.51 68.78
C LYS A 566 -7.18 -14.72 68.00
N VAL A 567 -8.28 -14.21 68.60
CA VAL A 567 -8.56 -12.83 69.14
C VAL A 567 -10.10 -12.70 69.47
N PRO A 568 -10.61 -11.77 70.34
CA PRO A 568 -11.95 -11.78 70.99
C PRO A 568 -13.07 -10.92 70.32
N ILE A 569 -14.32 -11.02 70.81
CA ILE A 569 -15.57 -10.50 70.20
C ILE A 569 -15.78 -8.99 70.43
N GLU A 570 -15.95 -8.22 69.33
CA GLU A 570 -16.25 -6.77 69.32
C GLU A 570 -17.77 -6.50 69.27
N THR A 571 -18.24 -5.39 69.87
CA THR A 571 -19.67 -5.01 69.96
C THR A 571 -20.10 -3.87 69.02
N LEU A 572 -19.14 -3.16 68.42
CA LEU A 572 -19.35 -2.18 67.34
C LEU A 572 -18.43 -2.57 66.18
N LEU A 573 -19.02 -2.88 65.03
CA LEU A 573 -18.26 -3.15 63.81
C LEU A 573 -17.99 -1.82 63.08
N ILE A 574 -16.73 -1.59 62.72
CA ILE A 574 -16.29 -0.37 62.02
C ILE A 574 -15.56 -0.77 60.75
N THR A 575 -16.01 -0.27 59.61
CA THR A 575 -15.32 -0.44 58.32
C THR A 575 -14.97 0.92 57.73
N LEU A 576 -13.79 1.01 57.12
CA LEU A 576 -13.27 2.24 56.51
C LEU A 576 -12.76 1.92 55.12
N ASP A 577 -13.42 2.48 54.12
CA ASP A 577 -13.09 2.29 52.71
C ASP A 577 -12.53 3.60 52.14
N LEU A 578 -11.32 3.57 51.60
CA LEU A 578 -10.75 4.70 50.87
C LEU A 578 -11.21 4.62 49.40
N PHE A 579 -11.58 5.76 48.82
CA PHE A 579 -11.96 5.79 47.39
C PHE A 579 -10.74 5.65 46.48
N ARG A 580 -9.56 6.08 46.97
CA ARG A 580 -8.26 5.90 46.31
C ARG A 580 -7.19 5.69 47.38
N GLU A 581 -6.34 4.70 47.17
CA GLU A 581 -5.20 4.39 48.05
C GLU A 581 -3.94 5.19 47.67
N VAL A 582 -3.92 5.85 46.51
CA VAL A 582 -2.82 6.73 46.09
C VAL A 582 -3.34 8.13 45.85
N VAL A 583 -2.74 9.12 46.53
CA VAL A 583 -3.15 10.53 46.47
C VAL A 583 -1.94 11.42 46.22
N ASN A 584 -2.11 12.49 45.45
CA ASN A 584 -1.03 13.45 45.25
C ASN A 584 -0.94 14.44 46.43
N PRO A 585 0.25 14.99 46.73
CA PRO A 585 0.36 16.08 47.70
C PRO A 585 -0.57 17.26 47.34
N GLY A 586 -1.46 17.67 48.25
CA GLY A 586 -2.43 18.75 48.03
C GLY A 586 -3.84 18.31 47.58
N GLU A 587 -4.04 17.04 47.24
CA GLU A 587 -5.35 16.48 46.88
C GLU A 587 -6.16 16.03 48.12
N ASN A 588 -7.46 15.79 47.93
CA ASN A 588 -8.35 15.31 48.98
C ASN A 588 -8.37 13.78 49.02
N LEU A 589 -8.18 13.20 50.20
CA LEU A 589 -8.41 11.79 50.50
C LEU A 589 -9.90 11.60 50.84
N ASN A 590 -10.64 11.02 49.91
CA ASN A 590 -12.06 10.71 50.09
C ASN A 590 -12.20 9.32 50.72
N TYR A 591 -13.09 9.18 51.69
CA TYR A 591 -13.32 7.91 52.40
C TYR A 591 -14.78 7.71 52.78
N LYS A 592 -15.17 6.44 52.96
CA LYS A 592 -16.47 6.01 53.47
C LYS A 592 -16.25 5.25 54.77
N LEU A 593 -16.82 5.74 55.86
CA LEU A 593 -16.79 5.09 57.16
C LEU A 593 -18.16 4.47 57.44
N THR A 594 -18.24 3.18 57.73
CA THR A 594 -19.48 2.51 58.13
C THR A 594 -19.36 1.99 59.56
N LEU A 595 -20.34 2.34 60.38
CA LEU A 595 -20.49 1.92 61.76
C LEU A 595 -21.72 1.04 61.85
N GLN A 596 -21.61 -0.13 62.48
CA GLN A 596 -22.74 -1.03 62.72
C GLN A 596 -22.82 -1.42 64.19
N ASN A 597 -23.94 -1.07 64.80
CA ASN A 597 -24.24 -1.42 66.17
C ASN A 597 -24.74 -2.87 66.22
N LEU A 598 -24.05 -3.73 66.96
CA LEU A 598 -24.41 -5.14 67.11
C LEU A 598 -25.34 -5.40 68.30
N LEU A 599 -25.67 -4.38 69.09
CA LEU A 599 -26.63 -4.45 70.19
C LEU A 599 -28.05 -4.16 69.68
N VAL A 600 -29.00 -5.03 70.02
CA VAL A 600 -30.40 -4.92 69.62
C VAL A 600 -31.14 -3.95 70.55
N ASN A 601 -31.78 -2.92 70.00
CA ASN A 601 -32.65 -1.95 70.69
C ASN A 601 -31.98 -0.98 71.70
N GLN A 602 -30.69 -0.68 71.54
CA GLN A 602 -30.00 0.39 72.29
C GLN A 602 -29.31 1.37 71.36
N GLU A 603 -29.54 2.67 71.57
CA GLU A 603 -28.85 3.75 70.87
C GLU A 603 -27.77 4.33 71.79
N TYR A 604 -26.59 4.61 71.24
CA TYR A 604 -25.51 5.26 71.99
C TYR A 604 -24.68 6.17 71.09
N LYS A 605 -24.00 7.13 71.74
CA LYS A 605 -23.09 8.06 71.08
C LYS A 605 -21.73 7.42 70.91
N VAL A 606 -21.14 7.66 69.74
CA VAL A 606 -19.80 7.22 69.36
C VAL A 606 -18.97 8.46 69.05
N THR A 607 -17.84 8.60 69.73
CA THR A 607 -16.85 9.65 69.44
C THR A 607 -15.81 9.08 68.49
N LEU A 608 -15.73 9.63 67.27
CA LEU A 608 -14.79 9.24 66.22
C LEU A 608 -13.59 10.19 66.21
N GLU A 609 -12.39 9.67 66.41
CA GLU A 609 -11.12 10.37 66.26
C GLU A 609 -10.44 9.89 64.97
N LYS A 610 -10.35 10.77 63.96
CA LYS A 610 -9.74 10.54 62.66
C LYS A 610 -8.29 11.02 62.71
N LEU A 611 -7.33 10.15 62.36
CA LEU A 611 -5.89 10.41 62.45
C LEU A 611 -5.20 10.02 61.15
N ILE A 612 -4.28 10.85 60.66
CA ILE A 612 -3.32 10.43 59.62
C ILE A 612 -1.94 10.29 60.28
N MET A 613 -1.36 9.11 60.15
CA MET A 613 -0.08 8.76 60.75
C MET A 613 0.90 8.30 59.68
N GLY A 614 2.18 8.71 59.74
CA GLY A 614 3.19 8.12 58.87
C GLY A 614 3.47 6.66 59.24
N GLU A 615 3.49 5.75 58.27
CA GLU A 615 3.64 4.31 58.55
C GLU A 615 4.99 3.98 59.22
N LYS A 616 6.06 4.70 58.83
CA LYS A 616 7.42 4.44 59.33
C LYS A 616 7.80 5.25 60.57
N ASP A 617 7.32 6.48 60.68
CA ASP A 617 7.70 7.39 61.76
C ASP A 617 6.67 7.48 62.89
N SER A 618 5.48 6.91 62.70
CA SER A 618 4.34 6.97 63.62
C SER A 618 3.93 8.39 64.03
N THR A 619 4.35 9.41 63.28
CA THR A 619 4.02 10.81 63.58
C THR A 619 2.61 11.13 63.10
N ILE A 620 1.83 11.85 63.91
CA ILE A 620 0.46 12.24 63.57
C ILE A 620 0.53 13.54 62.77
N TYR A 621 0.16 13.48 61.49
CA TYR A 621 0.16 14.62 60.58
C TYR A 621 -1.20 15.35 60.54
N PHE A 622 -2.28 14.66 60.92
CA PHE A 622 -3.64 15.19 60.96
C PHE A 622 -4.45 14.52 62.07
N SER A 623 -5.28 15.30 62.78
CA SER A 623 -6.22 14.79 63.78
C SER A 623 -7.51 15.61 63.79
N GLU A 624 -8.65 14.93 63.75
CA GLU A 624 -9.97 15.54 63.82
C GLU A 624 -10.92 14.65 64.65
N THR A 625 -11.82 15.26 65.44
CA THR A 625 -12.79 14.51 66.25
C THR A 625 -14.22 14.88 65.87
N GLN A 626 -15.08 13.88 65.78
CA GLN A 626 -16.49 14.02 65.42
C GLN A 626 -17.35 13.11 66.30
N GLU A 627 -18.49 13.60 66.80
CA GLU A 627 -19.47 12.78 67.52
C GLU A 627 -20.64 12.40 66.63
N VAL A 628 -21.06 11.13 66.72
CA VAL A 628 -22.20 10.60 65.96
C VAL A 628 -23.06 9.70 66.85
N GLU A 629 -24.36 9.64 66.58
CA GLU A 629 -25.31 8.81 67.32
C GLU A 629 -25.81 7.69 66.39
N ILE A 630 -25.74 6.43 66.84
CA ILE A 630 -26.03 5.25 66.02
C ILE A 630 -27.16 4.41 66.61
N LYS A 631 -28.15 4.07 65.76
CA LYS A 631 -29.28 3.18 66.11
C LYS A 631 -29.05 1.73 65.67
N LYS A 632 -28.84 1.52 64.36
CA LYS A 632 -28.57 0.21 63.74
C LYS A 632 -27.27 0.23 62.92
N SER A 633 -27.23 1.08 61.89
CA SER A 633 -26.03 1.32 61.08
C SER A 633 -25.97 2.79 60.66
N LEU A 634 -24.75 3.31 60.45
CA LEU A 634 -24.50 4.65 59.95
C LEU A 634 -23.32 4.61 58.97
N SER A 635 -23.50 5.14 57.76
CA SER A 635 -22.43 5.32 56.78
C SER A 635 -22.18 6.80 56.55
N ILE A 636 -20.91 7.22 56.65
CA ILE A 636 -20.45 8.60 56.48
C ILE A 636 -19.51 8.62 55.28
N VAL A 637 -19.78 9.49 54.31
CA VAL A 637 -18.87 9.77 53.18
C VAL A 637 -18.32 11.17 53.37
N ASP A 638 -16.99 11.28 53.47
CA ASP A 638 -16.32 12.53 53.84
C ASP A 638 -14.93 12.62 53.20
N GLN A 639 -14.28 13.78 53.28
CA GLN A 639 -13.00 14.07 52.64
C GLN A 639 -12.02 14.78 53.55
N ILE A 640 -10.75 14.37 53.52
CA ILE A 640 -9.65 15.03 54.24
C ILE A 640 -8.66 15.59 53.24
N LYS A 641 -8.38 16.88 53.32
CA LYS A 641 -7.40 17.53 52.45
C LYS A 641 -5.97 17.18 52.89
N ILE A 642 -5.20 16.53 52.03
CA ILE A 642 -3.79 16.24 52.29
C ILE A 642 -2.98 17.53 52.07
N PRO A 643 -2.26 18.04 53.08
CA PRO A 643 -1.41 19.22 52.93
C PRO A 643 -0.34 19.07 51.82
N SER A 644 -0.09 20.13 51.06
CA SER A 644 0.83 20.13 49.92
C SER A 644 2.31 19.90 50.29
N ASN A 645 2.65 19.93 51.59
CA ASN A 645 3.99 19.73 52.12
C ASN A 645 4.27 18.28 52.57
N PHE A 646 3.32 17.34 52.36
CA PHE A 646 3.55 15.92 52.64
C PHE A 646 4.65 15.37 51.73
N SER A 647 5.59 14.64 52.32
CA SER A 647 6.62 13.89 51.58
C SER A 647 6.02 12.65 50.91
N GLU A 648 6.63 12.22 49.80
CA GLU A 648 6.29 10.93 49.20
C GLU A 648 6.60 9.80 50.19
N GLY A 649 5.62 8.92 50.41
CA GLY A 649 5.71 7.90 51.45
C GLY A 649 4.37 7.22 51.70
N ASP A 650 4.37 6.28 52.62
CA ASP A 650 3.21 5.47 52.98
C ASP A 650 2.67 5.93 54.34
N TYR A 651 1.36 6.10 54.40
CA TYR A 651 0.63 6.69 55.51
C TYR A 651 -0.56 5.81 55.89
N LEU A 652 -0.98 5.91 57.15
CA LEU A 652 -2.11 5.17 57.71
C LEU A 652 -3.20 6.17 58.07
N PHE A 653 -4.39 5.99 57.50
CA PHE A 653 -5.59 6.68 57.94
C PHE A 653 -6.31 5.84 58.99
N ILE A 654 -6.34 6.32 60.23
CA ILE A 654 -6.85 5.59 61.40
C ILE A 654 -8.10 6.31 61.91
N VAL A 655 -9.20 5.57 62.08
CA VAL A 655 -10.40 6.07 62.75
C VAL A 655 -10.61 5.28 64.03
N ARG A 656 -10.54 5.97 65.17
CA ARG A 656 -10.79 5.41 66.50
C ARG A 656 -12.17 5.81 66.98
N ALA A 657 -13.02 4.84 67.27
CA ALA A 657 -14.33 5.05 67.88
C ALA A 657 -14.27 4.73 69.37
N LYS A 658 -14.71 5.66 70.21
CA LYS A 658 -14.91 5.46 71.65
C LYS A 658 -16.41 5.39 71.94
N TYR A 659 -16.84 4.32 72.60
CA TYR A 659 -18.25 4.06 72.90
C TYR A 659 -18.38 3.15 74.13
N LEU A 660 -19.34 3.42 75.01
CA LEU A 660 -19.68 2.55 76.17
C LEU A 660 -18.47 2.08 77.04
N GLY A 661 -17.38 2.86 77.10
CA GLY A 661 -16.14 2.49 77.80
C GLY A 661 -15.18 1.58 77.02
N PHE A 662 -15.54 1.18 75.80
CA PHE A 662 -14.71 0.44 74.85
C PHE A 662 -14.16 1.37 73.76
N SER A 663 -13.10 0.91 73.08
CA SER A 663 -12.55 1.57 71.90
C SER A 663 -12.34 0.55 70.79
N SER A 664 -12.91 0.81 69.62
CA SER A 664 -12.63 0.07 68.39
C SER A 664 -11.88 1.00 67.43
N SER A 665 -10.96 0.46 66.65
CA SER A 665 -10.20 1.25 65.68
C SER A 665 -10.11 0.51 64.36
N VAL A 666 -10.29 1.24 63.27
CA VAL A 666 -10.05 0.76 61.91
C VAL A 666 -8.96 1.59 61.27
N THR A 667 -8.13 0.94 60.46
CA THR A 667 -7.01 1.58 59.77
C THR A 667 -7.06 1.24 58.29
N ALA A 668 -6.87 2.22 57.43
CA ALA A 668 -6.72 2.05 55.99
C ALA A 668 -5.38 2.67 55.53
N PRO A 669 -4.47 1.90 54.90
CA PRO A 669 -3.22 2.43 54.37
C PRO A 669 -3.45 3.23 53.08
N PHE A 670 -2.66 4.28 52.87
CA PHE A 670 -2.60 5.02 51.61
C PHE A 670 -1.20 5.60 51.35
N SER A 671 -0.85 5.76 50.08
CA SER A 671 0.45 6.26 49.64
C SER A 671 0.34 7.65 49.04
N VAL A 672 1.26 8.54 49.41
CA VAL A 672 1.46 9.81 48.72
C VAL A 672 2.59 9.65 47.71
N ARG A 673 2.31 9.92 46.43
CA ARG A 673 3.26 9.77 45.31
C ARG A 673 3.17 10.97 44.36
N LYS A 674 4.25 11.28 43.62
CA LYS A 674 4.22 12.30 42.55
C LYS A 674 4.10 11.66 41.16
N PRO A 675 3.36 12.30 40.22
CA PRO A 675 3.29 11.87 38.84
C PRO A 675 4.65 11.92 38.11
N ILE A 676 4.92 10.89 37.30
CA ILE A 676 6.20 10.70 36.57
C ILE A 676 6.53 11.90 35.63
N TYR A 677 5.53 12.59 35.09
CA TYR A 677 5.74 13.73 34.19
C TYR A 677 6.18 15.04 34.89
N LEU A 678 6.07 15.12 36.22
CA LEU A 678 6.55 16.24 37.02
C LEU A 678 8.02 16.08 37.44
N TYR A 679 8.63 14.92 37.17
CA TYR A 679 10.08 14.77 37.36
C TYR A 679 10.81 15.67 36.36
N SER A 680 11.68 16.51 36.91
CA SER A 680 12.47 17.47 36.14
C SER A 680 13.86 16.91 35.86
N PHE A 681 14.32 17.00 34.62
CA PHE A 681 15.71 16.79 34.25
C PHE A 681 16.32 18.15 33.90
N LEU A 682 17.43 18.54 34.56
CA LEU A 682 18.06 19.87 34.40
C LEU A 682 17.09 21.06 34.63
N GLY A 683 16.12 20.91 35.54
CA GLY A 683 15.14 21.95 35.85
C GLY A 683 14.01 22.11 34.82
N ILE A 684 13.97 21.27 33.78
CA ILE A 684 12.91 21.24 32.78
C ILE A 684 12.07 19.97 32.98
N PRO A 685 10.73 20.07 33.07
CA PRO A 685 9.85 18.91 33.09
C PRO A 685 10.06 18.00 31.88
N LEU A 686 10.12 16.69 32.08
CA LEU A 686 10.39 15.70 31.03
C LEU A 686 9.45 15.82 29.82
N TRP A 687 8.18 16.19 30.03
CA TRP A 687 7.22 16.35 28.93
C TRP A 687 7.60 17.47 27.94
N ILE A 688 8.22 18.56 28.41
CA ILE A 688 8.67 19.68 27.56
C ILE A 688 9.83 19.21 26.68
N PHE A 689 10.72 18.38 27.23
CA PHE A 689 11.85 17.82 26.50
C PHE A 689 11.38 16.91 25.35
N PHE A 690 10.44 16.00 25.61
CA PHE A 690 9.86 15.13 24.59
C PHE A 690 9.03 15.89 23.54
N ALA A 691 8.27 16.91 23.96
CA ALA A 691 7.52 17.76 23.04
C ALA A 691 8.43 18.53 22.07
N ALA A 692 9.56 19.08 22.57
CA ALA A 692 10.55 19.75 21.73
C ALA A 692 11.21 18.79 20.72
N LEU A 693 11.55 17.57 21.16
CA LEU A 693 12.14 16.53 20.33
C LEU A 693 11.19 16.11 19.19
N PHE A 694 9.90 15.93 19.50
CA PHE A 694 8.85 15.63 18.54
C PHE A 694 8.71 16.76 17.50
N PHE A 695 8.68 18.02 17.95
CA PHE A 695 8.53 19.17 17.04
C PHE A 695 9.70 19.30 16.07
N ILE A 696 10.93 19.08 16.55
CA ILE A 696 12.14 19.08 15.71
C ILE A 696 12.08 17.95 14.68
N SER A 697 11.71 16.73 15.09
CA SER A 697 11.58 15.58 14.19
C SER A 697 10.48 15.80 13.13
N PHE A 698 9.32 16.31 13.54
CA PHE A 698 8.17 16.59 12.68
C PHE A 698 8.50 17.64 11.61
N ILE A 699 9.19 18.73 11.98
CA ILE A 699 9.64 19.74 11.03
C ILE A 699 10.62 19.13 10.02
N PHE A 700 11.58 18.32 10.48
CA PHE A 700 12.58 17.71 9.61
C PHE A 700 11.95 16.72 8.61
N LEU A 701 11.01 15.90 9.07
CA LEU A 701 10.25 14.97 8.25
C LEU A 701 9.42 15.71 7.19
N ASN A 702 8.69 16.76 7.57
CA ASN A 702 7.90 17.56 6.62
C ASN A 702 8.78 18.30 5.60
N LEU A 703 9.92 18.85 6.03
CA LEU A 703 10.88 19.47 5.10
C LEU A 703 11.44 18.44 4.11
N PHE A 704 11.72 17.22 4.56
CA PHE A 704 12.19 16.13 3.71
C PHE A 704 11.12 15.65 2.71
N LEU A 705 9.89 15.43 3.17
CA LEU A 705 8.75 15.06 2.33
C LEU A 705 8.43 16.16 1.30
N TYR A 706 8.44 17.43 1.72
CA TYR A 706 8.26 18.57 0.83
C TYR A 706 9.36 18.64 -0.24
N LYS A 707 10.63 18.39 0.14
CA LYS A 707 11.75 18.32 -0.80
C LYS A 707 11.51 17.23 -1.86
N ARG A 708 11.04 16.04 -1.47
CA ARG A 708 10.71 14.95 -2.40
C ARG A 708 9.50 15.23 -3.28
N TYR A 709 8.44 15.81 -2.73
CA TYR A 709 7.28 16.24 -3.52
C TYR A 709 7.70 17.23 -4.62
N LYS A 710 8.56 18.19 -4.26
CA LYS A 710 9.12 19.16 -5.21
C LYS A 710 9.99 18.50 -6.26
N GLU A 711 10.76 17.47 -5.93
CA GLU A 711 11.59 16.72 -6.89
C GLU A 711 10.76 15.85 -7.85
N LYS A 712 9.68 15.20 -7.39
CA LYS A 712 8.79 14.41 -8.26
C LYS A 712 8.10 15.25 -9.34
N ARG A 713 7.81 16.53 -9.05
CA ARG A 713 7.13 17.47 -9.97
C ARG A 713 8.05 18.15 -10.99
N LYS A 714 9.38 18.05 -10.87
CA LYS A 714 10.30 18.62 -11.87
C LYS A 714 10.14 17.90 -13.21
N ARG A 715 9.98 18.67 -14.29
CA ARG A 715 9.86 18.14 -15.66
C ARG A 715 11.20 17.57 -16.15
N TYR A 716 12.31 18.15 -15.69
CA TYR A 716 13.67 17.76 -16.03
C TYR A 716 14.40 17.26 -14.80
N ARG A 717 14.66 15.96 -14.74
CA ARG A 717 15.39 15.35 -13.62
C ARG A 717 16.88 15.35 -13.93
N ILE A 718 17.55 16.43 -13.53
CA ILE A 718 18.95 16.68 -13.87
C ILE A 718 19.84 16.43 -12.65
N SER A 719 20.82 15.53 -12.77
CA SER A 719 21.98 15.50 -11.87
C SER A 719 23.00 16.49 -12.41
N LEU A 720 23.08 17.67 -11.79
CA LEU A 720 23.84 18.80 -12.32
C LEU A 720 24.96 19.21 -11.36
N ASP A 721 26.20 19.02 -11.79
CA ASP A 721 27.39 19.48 -11.08
C ASP A 721 27.81 20.86 -11.58
N LEU A 722 27.25 21.89 -10.95
CA LEU A 722 27.50 23.30 -11.29
C LEU A 722 28.98 23.68 -11.23
N SER A 723 29.82 22.94 -10.49
CA SER A 723 31.25 23.23 -10.40
C SER A 723 32.01 22.88 -11.67
N THR A 724 31.49 21.94 -12.46
CA THR A 724 32.08 21.48 -13.72
C THR A 724 31.57 22.25 -14.95
N LEU A 725 30.57 23.12 -14.77
CA LEU A 725 30.05 23.94 -15.85
C LEU A 725 30.85 25.24 -15.99
N PRO A 726 31.03 25.76 -17.22
CA PRO A 726 31.66 27.04 -17.43
C PRO A 726 30.90 28.16 -16.72
N LYS A 727 31.65 29.00 -16.00
CA LYS A 727 31.10 30.19 -15.34
C LYS A 727 30.98 31.34 -16.34
N ALA A 728 30.21 32.36 -15.95
CA ALA A 728 30.02 33.54 -16.78
C ALA A 728 31.36 34.21 -17.11
N ASP A 729 31.71 34.20 -18.39
CA ASP A 729 32.85 34.91 -18.94
C ASP A 729 32.40 35.63 -20.22
N LYS A 730 32.91 36.84 -20.46
CA LYS A 730 32.62 37.60 -21.68
C LYS A 730 33.09 36.89 -22.95
N LYS A 731 34.05 35.97 -22.86
CA LYS A 731 34.57 35.18 -23.98
C LYS A 731 33.70 33.97 -24.32
N PHE A 732 32.87 33.50 -23.39
CA PHE A 732 32.06 32.30 -23.59
C PHE A 732 30.74 32.61 -24.28
N PHE A 733 30.21 31.61 -24.98
CA PHE A 733 28.93 31.67 -25.66
C PHE A 733 27.80 31.51 -24.65
N LYS A 734 26.91 32.50 -24.59
CA LYS A 734 25.75 32.50 -23.68
C LYS A 734 24.56 31.82 -24.36
N LEU A 735 24.37 30.53 -24.10
CA LEU A 735 23.41 29.70 -24.83
C LEU A 735 21.95 29.90 -24.40
N GLY A 736 21.72 30.12 -23.10
CA GLY A 736 20.37 30.11 -22.54
C GLY A 736 20.37 29.82 -21.05
N LEU A 737 19.28 29.29 -20.54
CA LEU A 737 19.11 28.96 -19.12
C LEU A 737 19.14 27.45 -18.92
N ILE A 738 19.65 27.00 -17.76
CA ILE A 738 19.38 25.63 -17.31
C ILE A 738 17.86 25.47 -17.19
N ALA A 739 17.31 24.39 -17.72
CA ALA A 739 15.86 24.17 -17.70
C ALA A 739 15.30 24.22 -16.26
N GLU A 740 14.14 24.87 -16.09
CA GLU A 740 13.52 25.15 -14.77
C GLU A 740 14.39 25.98 -13.79
N SER A 741 15.43 26.66 -14.27
CA SER A 741 16.31 27.50 -13.47
C SER A 741 16.49 28.91 -14.06
N LYS A 742 17.01 29.83 -13.24
CA LYS A 742 17.44 31.18 -13.64
C LYS A 742 18.94 31.26 -13.94
N THR A 743 19.66 30.14 -13.88
CA THR A 743 21.10 30.08 -14.13
C THR A 743 21.40 30.00 -15.62
N PHE A 744 22.26 30.88 -16.12
CA PHE A 744 22.71 30.84 -17.51
C PHE A 744 23.69 29.70 -17.78
N VAL A 745 23.60 29.13 -18.97
CA VAL A 745 24.51 28.12 -19.51
C VAL A 745 25.48 28.81 -20.46
N TYR A 746 26.76 28.50 -20.28
CA TYR A 746 27.85 29.00 -21.10
C TYR A 746 28.59 27.85 -21.78
N LEU A 747 29.08 28.10 -22.98
CA LEU A 747 29.93 27.18 -23.75
C LEU A 747 31.22 27.90 -24.12
N GLU A 748 32.37 27.28 -23.86
CA GLU A 748 33.65 27.76 -24.36
C GLU A 748 33.71 27.59 -25.88
N PRO A 749 34.06 28.64 -26.66
CA PRO A 749 34.15 28.55 -28.12
C PRO A 749 35.06 27.40 -28.59
N GLU A 750 36.15 27.18 -27.88
CA GLU A 750 37.15 26.16 -28.19
C GLU A 750 36.59 24.73 -28.18
N LYS A 751 35.47 24.47 -27.49
CA LYS A 751 34.81 23.16 -27.50
C LYS A 751 34.12 22.85 -28.81
N LEU A 752 33.89 23.84 -29.67
CA LEU A 752 33.36 23.62 -31.01
C LEU A 752 34.44 23.25 -32.04
N LYS A 753 35.74 23.31 -31.69
CA LYS A 753 36.80 22.72 -32.54
C LYS A 753 36.66 21.21 -32.62
N THR A 754 36.15 20.57 -31.57
CA THR A 754 35.76 19.15 -31.57
C THR A 754 34.29 18.98 -31.95
N HIS A 755 33.79 19.90 -32.77
CA HIS A 755 32.52 19.80 -33.51
C HIS A 755 31.27 19.72 -32.62
N ALA A 756 30.11 19.94 -33.24
CA ALA A 756 28.83 19.82 -32.59
C ALA A 756 27.81 19.16 -33.51
N ILE A 757 26.85 18.47 -32.90
CA ILE A 757 25.69 17.91 -33.57
C ILE A 757 24.41 18.41 -32.93
N VAL A 758 23.44 18.80 -33.74
CA VAL A 758 22.11 19.25 -33.32
C VAL A 758 21.06 18.38 -33.99
N ALA A 759 20.26 17.67 -33.20
CA ALA A 759 19.28 16.71 -33.70
C ALA A 759 17.91 16.76 -32.99
N GLY A 760 16.90 16.13 -33.58
CA GLY A 760 15.54 15.99 -33.03
C GLY A 760 14.41 16.23 -34.05
N ALA A 761 13.16 16.22 -33.60
CA ALA A 761 12.00 16.30 -34.48
C ALA A 761 11.79 17.71 -35.07
N THR A 762 11.07 17.80 -36.18
CA THR A 762 10.74 19.08 -36.84
C THR A 762 9.89 19.97 -35.91
N GLY A 763 10.19 21.26 -35.88
CA GLY A 763 9.48 22.23 -35.02
C GLY A 763 9.88 22.25 -33.54
N MET A 764 10.81 21.39 -33.09
CA MET A 764 11.21 21.32 -31.66
C MET A 764 12.31 22.31 -31.24
N GLY A 765 12.80 23.13 -32.18
CA GLY A 765 13.81 24.16 -31.92
C GLY A 765 15.24 23.82 -32.37
N LYS A 766 15.44 22.79 -33.20
CA LYS A 766 16.77 22.42 -33.74
C LYS A 766 17.54 23.59 -34.34
N SER A 767 16.97 24.22 -35.36
CA SER A 767 17.61 25.33 -36.08
C SER A 767 17.84 26.52 -35.16
N ILE A 768 16.89 26.80 -34.25
CA ILE A 768 17.04 27.85 -33.23
C ILE A 768 18.24 27.59 -32.31
N SER A 769 18.38 26.38 -31.77
CA SER A 769 19.52 26.02 -30.92
C SER A 769 20.87 26.14 -31.65
N ALA A 770 20.92 25.72 -32.92
CA ALA A 770 22.11 25.87 -33.76
C ALA A 770 22.42 27.34 -34.09
N GLN A 771 21.39 28.11 -34.43
CA GLN A 771 21.52 29.53 -34.73
C GLN A 771 22.01 30.32 -33.52
N VAL A 772 21.58 29.99 -32.29
CA VAL A 772 22.10 30.61 -31.08
C VAL A 772 23.62 30.42 -30.95
N LEU A 773 24.14 29.22 -31.26
CA LEU A 773 25.60 29.00 -31.29
C LEU A 773 26.29 29.89 -32.32
N VAL A 774 25.69 30.01 -33.50
CA VAL A 774 26.22 30.84 -34.60
C VAL A 774 26.17 32.33 -34.26
N GLU A 775 25.09 32.82 -33.67
CA GLU A 775 24.98 34.21 -33.21
C GLU A 775 26.07 34.53 -32.17
N GLU A 776 26.24 33.66 -31.17
CA GLU A 776 27.29 33.83 -30.17
C GLU A 776 28.68 33.80 -30.82
N ALA A 777 28.93 32.89 -31.76
CA ALA A 777 30.18 32.84 -32.50
C ALA A 777 30.48 34.14 -33.25
N LEU A 778 29.50 34.68 -33.98
CA LEU A 778 29.63 35.96 -34.68
C LEU A 778 29.87 37.12 -33.71
N MET A 779 29.18 37.14 -32.57
CA MET A 779 29.37 38.15 -31.51
C MET A 779 30.76 38.05 -30.85
N LYS A 780 31.41 36.89 -30.90
CA LYS A 780 32.79 36.69 -30.42
C LYS A 780 33.82 36.68 -31.55
N ASN A 781 33.48 37.27 -32.70
CA ASN A 781 34.40 37.47 -33.83
C ASN A 781 34.89 36.16 -34.47
N VAL A 782 34.13 35.07 -34.39
CA VAL A 782 34.39 33.82 -35.11
C VAL A 782 33.70 33.88 -36.47
N ALA A 783 34.38 33.45 -37.53
CA ALA A 783 33.79 33.39 -38.87
C ALA A 783 32.78 32.24 -38.97
N VAL A 784 31.72 32.39 -39.76
CA VAL A 784 30.73 31.31 -39.96
C VAL A 784 30.46 31.12 -41.43
N ILE A 785 30.47 29.87 -41.90
CA ILE A 785 30.07 29.50 -43.25
C ILE A 785 28.94 28.48 -43.14
N VAL A 786 27.81 28.78 -43.75
CA VAL A 786 26.60 27.94 -43.70
C VAL A 786 26.32 27.35 -45.07
N PHE A 787 26.14 26.03 -45.12
CA PHE A 787 25.66 25.28 -46.27
C PHE A 787 24.16 25.04 -46.09
N ASP A 788 23.33 25.85 -46.75
CA ASP A 788 21.90 25.93 -46.47
C ASP A 788 21.05 25.46 -47.66
N PRO A 789 20.45 24.25 -47.60
CA PRO A 789 19.59 23.74 -48.67
C PRO A 789 18.20 24.41 -48.71
N THR A 790 17.83 25.21 -47.70
CA THR A 790 16.50 25.82 -47.59
C THR A 790 16.52 27.35 -47.74
N ALA A 791 17.71 27.95 -47.73
CA ALA A 791 17.93 29.40 -47.65
C ALA A 791 17.29 30.07 -46.41
N GLN A 792 16.93 29.31 -45.36
CA GLN A 792 16.38 29.82 -44.11
C GLN A 792 17.38 30.66 -43.30
N TRP A 793 18.68 30.37 -43.40
CA TRP A 793 19.72 31.10 -42.69
C TRP A 793 19.92 32.53 -43.19
N SER A 794 19.36 32.87 -44.36
CA SER A 794 19.38 34.25 -44.89
C SER A 794 18.79 35.29 -43.93
N GLY A 795 17.86 34.87 -43.06
CA GLY A 795 17.29 35.72 -42.00
C GLY A 795 18.33 36.29 -41.02
N MET A 796 19.50 35.64 -40.88
CA MET A 796 20.62 36.10 -40.04
C MET A 796 21.07 37.53 -40.36
N LEU A 797 20.85 37.98 -41.60
CA LEU A 797 21.28 39.31 -42.08
C LEU A 797 20.29 40.43 -41.72
N ARG A 798 19.20 40.14 -41.01
CA ARG A 798 18.20 41.12 -40.58
C ARG A 798 17.93 40.98 -39.09
N LYS A 799 17.57 42.09 -38.45
CA LYS A 799 17.17 42.09 -37.04
C LYS A 799 15.86 41.33 -36.85
N CYS A 800 15.68 40.73 -35.68
CA CYS A 800 14.41 40.09 -35.32
C CYS A 800 13.27 41.11 -35.25
N GLU A 801 12.18 40.84 -35.97
CA GLU A 801 10.93 41.63 -35.92
C GLU A 801 9.71 40.76 -35.55
N ASP A 802 9.94 39.47 -35.31
CA ASP A 802 8.88 38.53 -34.95
C ASP A 802 8.42 38.77 -33.51
N LYS A 803 7.18 39.25 -33.36
CA LYS A 803 6.56 39.53 -32.05
C LYS A 803 6.53 38.30 -31.15
N ARG A 804 6.33 37.09 -31.69
CA ARG A 804 6.34 35.86 -30.87
C ARG A 804 7.72 35.57 -30.33
N MET A 805 8.78 35.69 -31.15
CA MET A 805 10.15 35.50 -30.67
C MET A 805 10.57 36.56 -29.66
N MET A 806 10.24 37.82 -29.91
CA MET A 806 10.54 38.92 -28.98
C MET A 806 9.82 38.79 -27.64
N SER A 807 8.64 38.13 -27.60
CA SER A 807 7.93 37.88 -26.34
C SER A 807 8.74 37.05 -25.34
N PHE A 808 9.70 36.23 -25.81
CA PHE A 808 10.58 35.45 -24.95
C PHE A 808 11.77 36.24 -24.42
N TYR A 809 12.11 37.40 -24.99
CA TYR A 809 13.32 38.17 -24.63
C TYR A 809 13.42 38.50 -23.12
N PRO A 810 12.35 38.99 -22.46
CA PRO A 810 12.42 39.33 -21.03
C PRO A 810 12.84 38.16 -20.14
N LYS A 811 12.44 36.92 -20.48
CA LYS A 811 12.80 35.70 -19.73
C LYS A 811 14.32 35.47 -19.67
N PHE A 812 15.05 35.95 -20.69
CA PHE A 812 16.50 35.78 -20.82
C PHE A 812 17.28 37.08 -20.53
N GLY A 813 16.60 38.12 -20.02
CA GLY A 813 17.19 39.42 -19.77
C GLY A 813 17.56 40.19 -21.04
N LEU A 814 16.92 39.87 -22.17
CA LEU A 814 17.07 40.58 -23.43
C LEU A 814 15.98 41.66 -23.57
N LYS A 815 16.29 42.73 -24.29
CA LYS A 815 15.39 43.83 -24.63
C LYS A 815 15.12 43.82 -26.13
N PRO A 816 13.98 44.36 -26.60
CA PRO A 816 13.73 44.51 -28.04
C PRO A 816 14.86 45.26 -28.79
N SER A 817 15.58 46.15 -28.11
CA SER A 817 16.76 46.84 -28.64
C SER A 817 17.97 45.94 -28.90
N ASP A 818 18.01 44.74 -28.31
CA ASP A 818 19.09 43.77 -28.49
C ASP A 818 18.94 42.99 -29.80
N ALA A 819 17.76 43.02 -30.43
CA ALA A 819 17.53 42.43 -31.75
C ALA A 819 18.45 43.06 -32.79
N ARG A 820 19.14 42.23 -33.56
CA ARG A 820 20.17 42.66 -34.53
C ARG A 820 20.33 41.69 -35.68
N GLY A 821 20.69 42.22 -36.84
CA GLY A 821 21.24 41.43 -37.93
C GLY A 821 22.75 41.25 -37.76
N PHE A 822 23.30 40.24 -38.43
CA PHE A 822 24.72 39.95 -38.46
C PHE A 822 25.30 40.30 -39.83
N PRO A 823 26.48 40.94 -39.90
CA PRO A 823 27.14 41.21 -41.17
C PRO A 823 27.44 39.90 -41.91
N GLY A 824 27.05 39.84 -43.19
CA GLY A 824 27.24 38.64 -43.96
C GLY A 824 26.69 38.72 -45.37
N ASN A 825 26.98 37.69 -46.14
CA ASN A 825 26.65 37.65 -47.57
C ASN A 825 25.99 36.32 -47.93
N ILE A 826 25.19 36.32 -48.99
CA ILE A 826 24.48 35.14 -49.50
C ILE A 826 24.94 34.89 -50.93
N ARG A 827 25.44 33.69 -51.19
CA ARG A 827 25.84 33.23 -52.53
C ARG A 827 25.00 32.03 -52.92
N GLN A 828 24.21 32.16 -53.98
CA GLN A 828 23.51 31.03 -54.57
C GLN A 828 24.49 30.17 -55.35
N ILE A 829 24.54 28.89 -55.02
CA ILE A 829 25.28 27.90 -55.78
C ILE A 829 24.36 27.35 -56.88
N ASN A 830 24.84 27.38 -58.11
CA ASN A 830 24.07 26.90 -59.29
C ASN A 830 24.67 25.62 -59.89
N HIS A 831 25.87 25.21 -59.49
CA HIS A 831 26.53 24.03 -60.06
C HIS A 831 27.32 23.25 -59.00
N ALA A 832 27.17 21.92 -58.97
CA ALA A 832 27.75 21.04 -57.95
C ALA A 832 29.30 21.08 -57.89
N ARG A 833 29.96 21.39 -59.00
CA ARG A 833 31.44 21.45 -59.09
C ARG A 833 32.01 22.87 -59.03
N GLU A 834 31.22 23.88 -58.65
CA GLU A 834 31.72 25.25 -58.51
C GLU A 834 32.87 25.30 -57.49
N ILE A 835 33.99 25.93 -57.86
CA ILE A 835 35.14 26.12 -56.97
C ILE A 835 34.83 27.26 -55.99
N ILE A 836 34.95 26.97 -54.70
CA ILE A 836 34.74 27.92 -53.61
C ILE A 836 36.01 27.93 -52.78
N GLU A 837 36.79 28.99 -52.93
CA GLU A 837 37.97 29.24 -52.11
C GLU A 837 37.53 29.64 -50.69
N VAL A 838 37.38 28.65 -49.82
CA VAL A 838 36.84 28.81 -48.46
C VAL A 838 37.59 29.87 -47.66
N GLU A 839 38.91 29.98 -47.86
CA GLU A 839 39.77 30.94 -47.17
C GLU A 839 39.33 32.40 -47.39
N LYS A 840 38.76 32.74 -48.55
CA LYS A 840 38.24 34.08 -48.84
C LYS A 840 37.02 34.46 -47.99
N TYR A 841 36.33 33.46 -47.45
CA TYR A 841 35.10 33.61 -46.68
C TYR A 841 35.32 33.46 -45.17
N ILE A 842 36.55 33.18 -44.72
CA ILE A 842 36.90 33.12 -43.29
C ILE A 842 37.19 34.54 -42.78
N ASN A 843 36.13 35.33 -42.61
CA ASN A 843 36.21 36.68 -42.09
C ASN A 843 35.66 36.73 -40.64
N PRO A 844 36.48 37.14 -39.65
CA PRO A 844 36.07 37.22 -38.26
C PRO A 844 34.77 38.01 -38.05
N GLY A 845 33.81 37.43 -37.33
CA GLY A 845 32.53 38.06 -37.00
C GLY A 845 31.54 38.21 -38.15
N GLN A 846 31.82 37.56 -39.30
CA GLN A 846 30.97 37.60 -40.48
C GLN A 846 30.41 36.21 -40.82
N ILE A 847 29.22 36.19 -41.40
CA ILE A 847 28.56 34.97 -41.86
C ILE A 847 28.50 34.91 -43.39
N GLN A 848 28.98 33.81 -43.98
CA GLN A 848 28.82 33.50 -45.39
C GLN A 848 27.78 32.40 -45.55
N ILE A 849 26.69 32.68 -46.25
CA ILE A 849 25.61 31.72 -46.48
C ILE A 849 25.71 31.24 -47.92
N LEU A 850 25.97 29.95 -48.10
CA LEU A 850 25.96 29.27 -49.38
C LEU A 850 24.58 28.63 -49.54
N ALA A 851 23.73 29.27 -50.35
CA ALA A 851 22.38 28.81 -50.60
C ALA A 851 22.42 27.68 -51.64
N LEU A 852 21.96 26.50 -51.25
CA LEU A 852 22.00 25.26 -52.05
C LEU A 852 20.62 24.82 -52.55
N ASN A 853 19.58 25.63 -52.27
CA ASN A 853 18.18 25.37 -52.60
C ASN A 853 17.86 25.26 -54.12
N LYS A 854 18.85 25.45 -55.00
CA LYS A 854 18.74 25.23 -56.46
C LYS A 854 19.44 23.96 -56.94
N LEU A 855 20.07 23.21 -56.05
CA LEU A 855 20.73 21.95 -56.36
C LEU A 855 19.86 20.79 -55.85
N ASP A 856 19.85 19.69 -56.60
CA ASP A 856 19.25 18.44 -56.14
C ASP A 856 20.12 17.80 -55.03
N PRO A 857 19.56 16.92 -54.17
CA PRO A 857 20.31 16.30 -53.07
C PRO A 857 21.64 15.64 -53.47
N LYS A 858 21.68 14.98 -54.64
CA LYS A 858 22.90 14.40 -55.20
C LYS A 858 23.96 15.44 -55.56
N ASP A 859 23.53 16.58 -56.10
CA ASP A 859 24.43 17.68 -56.47
C ASP A 859 24.92 18.44 -55.24
N ILE A 860 24.08 18.57 -54.21
CA ILE A 860 24.48 19.10 -52.89
C ILE A 860 25.60 18.23 -52.29
N ASP A 861 25.44 16.91 -52.37
CA ASP A 861 26.41 15.94 -51.85
C ASP A 861 27.77 16.05 -52.57
N ILE A 862 27.75 16.12 -53.91
CA ILE A 862 28.95 16.35 -54.73
C ILE A 862 29.59 17.72 -54.41
N PHE A 863 28.77 18.76 -54.21
CA PHE A 863 29.25 20.09 -53.88
C PHE A 863 29.96 20.12 -52.53
N ILE A 864 29.37 19.53 -51.50
CA ILE A 864 29.99 19.45 -50.17
C ILE A 864 31.30 18.64 -50.24
N ALA A 865 31.31 17.52 -50.97
CA ALA A 865 32.54 16.75 -51.20
C ALA A 865 33.63 17.60 -51.87
N SER A 866 33.25 18.37 -52.89
CA SER A 866 34.15 19.28 -53.61
C SER A 866 34.73 20.35 -52.69
N VAL A 867 33.91 20.99 -51.85
CA VAL A 867 34.35 22.07 -50.96
C VAL A 867 35.28 21.56 -49.86
N ILE A 868 34.93 20.45 -49.21
CA ILE A 868 35.79 19.86 -48.17
C ILE A 868 37.14 19.45 -48.76
N ARG A 869 37.16 18.88 -49.97
CA ARG A 869 38.41 18.57 -50.67
C ARG A 869 39.26 19.81 -50.94
N GLN A 870 38.63 20.91 -51.34
CA GLN A 870 39.33 22.17 -51.57
C GLN A 870 40.01 22.69 -50.29
N ILE A 871 39.34 22.57 -49.13
CA ILE A 871 39.93 22.88 -47.81
C ILE A 871 41.14 21.97 -47.52
N PHE A 872 41.06 20.67 -47.82
CA PHE A 872 42.22 19.78 -47.65
C PHE A 872 43.39 20.15 -48.57
N LYS A 873 43.10 20.58 -49.80
CA LYS A 873 44.11 20.96 -50.80
C LYS A 873 44.78 22.30 -50.49
N SER A 874 44.11 23.19 -49.76
CA SER A 874 44.67 24.50 -49.40
C SER A 874 45.70 24.43 -48.27
N ASP A 875 45.87 23.27 -47.63
CA ASP A 875 46.80 23.02 -46.52
C ASP A 875 46.72 24.08 -45.40
N PRO A 876 45.56 24.19 -44.73
CA PRO A 876 45.33 25.24 -43.75
C PRO A 876 46.29 25.12 -42.55
N LYS A 877 46.71 26.27 -42.04
CA LYS A 877 47.65 26.35 -40.91
C LYS A 877 46.99 25.91 -39.60
N GLU A 878 47.74 25.18 -38.77
CA GLU A 878 47.30 24.81 -37.42
C GLU A 878 46.91 26.04 -36.59
N ALA A 879 45.87 25.87 -35.77
CA ALA A 879 45.34 26.92 -34.93
C ALA A 879 44.89 26.38 -33.58
N GLN A 880 45.32 27.04 -32.52
CA GLN A 880 44.87 26.71 -31.16
C GLN A 880 43.51 27.32 -30.82
N GLU A 881 43.03 28.32 -31.56
CA GLU A 881 41.76 28.99 -31.33
C GLU A 881 40.73 28.62 -32.42
N LEU A 882 39.44 28.68 -32.09
CA LEU A 882 38.37 28.50 -33.06
C LEU A 882 38.31 29.70 -34.02
N LYS A 883 38.64 29.48 -35.30
CA LYS A 883 38.65 30.51 -36.35
C LYS A 883 37.35 30.57 -37.14
N VAL A 884 36.78 29.41 -37.46
CA VAL A 884 35.60 29.29 -38.32
C VAL A 884 34.69 28.15 -37.88
N LEU A 885 33.39 28.35 -38.02
CA LEU A 885 32.37 27.31 -37.93
C LEU A 885 31.79 27.02 -39.31
N LEU A 886 31.87 25.76 -39.73
CA LEU A 886 31.21 25.23 -40.91
C LEU A 886 29.90 24.58 -40.49
N VAL A 887 28.78 25.13 -40.91
CA VAL A 887 27.45 24.68 -40.52
C VAL A 887 26.80 23.96 -41.70
N PHE A 888 26.50 22.69 -41.53
CA PHE A 888 25.79 21.87 -42.52
C PHE A 888 24.36 21.63 -42.03
N ASP A 889 23.42 22.34 -42.65
CA ASP A 889 22.00 22.19 -42.31
C ASP A 889 21.37 21.02 -43.09
N GLU A 890 20.40 20.35 -42.46
CA GLU A 890 19.69 19.19 -43.03
C GLU A 890 20.63 18.11 -43.62
N VAL A 891 21.75 17.81 -42.94
CA VAL A 891 22.82 16.93 -43.45
C VAL A 891 22.38 15.50 -43.74
N HIS A 892 21.23 15.05 -43.20
CA HIS A 892 20.64 13.76 -43.56
C HIS A 892 20.32 13.65 -45.06
N ARG A 893 20.11 14.77 -45.77
CA ARG A 893 19.89 14.80 -47.23
C ARG A 893 21.05 14.23 -48.04
N LEU A 894 22.24 14.15 -47.45
CA LEU A 894 23.44 13.61 -48.09
C LEU A 894 23.50 12.08 -48.04
N LEU A 895 22.71 11.45 -47.18
CA LEU A 895 22.69 10.00 -47.04
C LEU A 895 21.96 9.35 -48.24
N SER A 896 22.42 8.17 -48.65
CA SER A 896 21.87 7.43 -49.80
C SER A 896 20.37 7.15 -49.70
N LYS A 897 19.88 6.84 -48.49
CA LYS A 897 18.44 6.62 -48.22
C LYS A 897 17.56 7.87 -48.45
N PHE A 898 18.15 9.06 -48.57
CA PHE A 898 17.46 10.32 -48.82
C PHE A 898 17.81 10.94 -50.18
N GLY A 899 18.45 10.18 -51.08
CA GLY A 899 18.74 10.60 -52.46
C GLY A 899 20.13 11.18 -52.71
N GLY A 900 21.00 11.25 -51.70
CA GLY A 900 22.42 11.59 -51.86
C GLY A 900 23.26 10.43 -52.42
N SER A 901 24.52 10.68 -52.83
CA SER A 901 25.45 9.59 -53.18
C SER A 901 26.17 9.01 -51.96
N GLY A 902 26.11 9.69 -50.81
CA GLY A 902 26.85 9.38 -49.58
C GLY A 902 28.31 9.83 -49.61
N GLU A 903 28.76 10.48 -50.69
CA GLU A 903 30.17 10.82 -50.91
C GLU A 903 30.58 12.08 -50.14
N GLY A 904 29.71 13.10 -50.10
CA GLY A 904 29.91 14.31 -49.31
C GLY A 904 29.78 14.02 -47.82
N PHE A 905 28.87 13.13 -47.42
CA PHE A 905 28.82 12.66 -46.03
C PHE A 905 30.14 12.02 -45.58
N LEU A 906 30.73 11.15 -46.42
CA LEU A 906 32.05 10.55 -46.14
C LEU A 906 33.15 11.62 -45.99
N GLN A 907 33.11 12.69 -46.78
CA GLN A 907 34.04 13.81 -46.62
C GLN A 907 33.78 14.60 -45.32
N ILE A 908 32.54 14.73 -44.88
CA ILE A 908 32.22 15.29 -43.55
C ILE A 908 32.83 14.43 -42.43
N GLU A 909 32.78 13.10 -42.52
CA GLU A 909 33.44 12.22 -41.54
C GLU A 909 34.95 12.50 -41.48
N ARG A 910 35.60 12.59 -42.65
CA ARG A 910 37.02 12.96 -42.77
C ARG A 910 37.29 14.36 -42.20
N ALA A 911 36.41 15.33 -42.45
CA ALA A 911 36.53 16.68 -41.92
C ALA A 911 36.48 16.70 -40.38
N CYS A 912 35.51 16.01 -39.77
CA CYS A 912 35.40 15.90 -38.31
C CYS A 912 36.64 15.28 -37.63
N ARG A 913 37.46 14.52 -38.35
CA ARG A 913 38.71 13.97 -37.82
C ARG A 913 39.86 14.98 -37.84
N GLU A 914 39.95 15.75 -38.91
CA GLU A 914 41.15 16.56 -39.22
C GLU A 914 40.97 18.05 -38.87
N PHE A 915 39.78 18.62 -39.07
CA PHE A 915 39.54 20.07 -39.04
C PHE A 915 39.81 20.72 -37.68
N ARG A 916 39.68 19.94 -36.60
CA ARG A 916 39.98 20.37 -35.23
C ARG A 916 41.40 20.93 -35.06
N LYS A 917 42.39 20.44 -35.83
CA LYS A 917 43.80 20.87 -35.75
C LYS A 917 44.03 22.27 -36.37
N TRP A 918 43.12 22.68 -37.24
CA TRP A 918 43.16 23.94 -37.98
C TRP A 918 42.27 25.04 -37.38
N GLY A 919 41.65 24.77 -36.22
CA GLY A 919 40.69 25.70 -35.60
C GLY A 919 39.38 25.81 -36.39
N MET A 920 39.04 24.80 -37.20
CA MET A 920 37.80 24.74 -37.97
C MET A 920 36.80 23.82 -37.26
N GLY A 921 35.75 24.40 -36.69
CA GLY A 921 34.65 23.66 -36.08
C GLY A 921 33.60 23.28 -37.11
N VAL A 922 32.88 22.19 -36.85
CA VAL A 922 31.79 21.70 -37.72
C VAL A 922 30.53 21.59 -36.89
N ILE A 923 29.41 22.11 -37.39
CA ILE A 923 28.09 21.95 -36.79
C ILE A 923 27.22 21.17 -37.78
N LEU A 924 26.80 19.97 -37.38
CA LEU A 924 25.91 19.11 -38.16
C LEU A 924 24.49 19.22 -37.62
N ILE A 925 23.54 19.56 -38.48
CA ILE A 925 22.12 19.67 -38.10
C ILE A 925 21.32 18.62 -38.86
N SER A 926 20.57 17.80 -38.13
CA SER A 926 19.77 16.72 -38.72
C SER A 926 18.50 16.46 -37.93
N GLN A 927 17.60 15.65 -38.49
CA GLN A 927 16.38 15.23 -37.82
C GLN A 927 16.65 14.06 -36.87
N VAL A 928 17.43 13.08 -37.33
CA VAL A 928 17.72 11.84 -36.59
C VAL A 928 19.19 11.82 -36.18
N LEU A 929 19.48 11.55 -34.90
CA LEU A 929 20.84 11.49 -34.36
C LEU A 929 21.50 10.12 -34.63
N SER A 930 20.70 9.05 -34.75
CA SER A 930 21.16 7.70 -35.02
C SER A 930 21.77 7.55 -36.42
N ASP A 931 21.35 8.38 -37.37
CA ASP A 931 21.87 8.48 -38.75
C ASP A 931 23.39 8.70 -38.83
N PHE A 932 23.98 9.31 -37.80
CA PHE A 932 25.41 9.51 -37.72
C PHE A 932 26.04 8.30 -37.05
N VAL A 933 26.51 7.32 -37.81
CA VAL A 933 27.23 6.15 -37.27
C VAL A 933 28.74 6.35 -37.35
N GLY A 934 29.52 5.53 -36.64
CA GLY A 934 30.98 5.47 -36.80
C GLY A 934 31.76 6.71 -36.32
N GLU A 935 32.68 7.19 -37.16
CA GLU A 935 33.72 8.17 -36.83
C GLU A 935 33.17 9.55 -36.41
N VAL A 936 32.01 9.95 -36.94
CA VAL A 936 31.39 11.25 -36.62
C VAL A 936 31.05 11.32 -35.13
N LYS A 937 30.44 10.26 -34.57
CA LYS A 937 30.11 10.19 -33.14
C LYS A 937 31.35 10.17 -32.24
N ALA A 938 32.45 9.59 -32.70
CA ALA A 938 33.68 9.50 -31.91
C ALA A 938 34.45 10.83 -31.85
N ASN A 939 34.27 11.70 -32.85
CA ASN A 939 35.00 12.97 -32.96
C ASN A 939 34.16 14.21 -32.56
N ILE A 940 32.83 14.07 -32.44
CA ILE A 940 31.96 15.13 -31.95
C ILE A 940 31.89 15.10 -30.42
N ASN A 941 32.25 16.21 -29.79
CA ASN A 941 32.24 16.34 -28.35
C ASN A 941 30.98 17.02 -27.80
N THR A 942 30.27 17.80 -28.62
CA THR A 942 29.06 18.54 -28.21
C THR A 942 27.82 17.97 -28.90
N GLU A 943 26.90 17.38 -28.14
CA GLU A 943 25.62 16.86 -28.64
C GLU A 943 24.45 17.71 -28.11
N ILE A 944 23.58 18.19 -28.99
CA ILE A 944 22.35 18.91 -28.65
C ILE A 944 21.17 18.13 -29.23
N GLN A 945 20.38 17.52 -28.35
CA GLN A 945 19.22 16.74 -28.73
C GLN A 945 17.95 17.46 -28.29
N THR A 946 17.21 18.01 -29.24
CA THR A 946 15.83 18.45 -29.04
C THR A 946 14.89 17.25 -28.98
N ARG A 947 13.65 17.47 -28.52
CA ARG A 947 12.63 16.40 -28.46
C ARG A 947 12.58 15.62 -29.77
N THR A 948 12.62 14.30 -29.69
CA THR A 948 12.53 13.38 -30.83
C THR A 948 11.47 12.32 -30.58
N ILE A 949 10.92 11.76 -31.66
CA ILE A 949 10.00 10.62 -31.65
C ILE A 949 10.66 9.36 -32.22
N GLU A 950 11.88 9.47 -32.72
CA GLU A 950 12.61 8.37 -33.37
C GLU A 950 13.03 7.33 -32.34
N GLU A 951 12.53 6.11 -32.48
CA GLU A 951 12.74 5.02 -31.51
C GLU A 951 14.22 4.71 -31.30
N SER A 952 15.00 4.64 -32.39
CA SER A 952 16.45 4.40 -32.33
C SER A 952 17.22 5.46 -31.50
N ASP A 953 16.78 6.71 -31.54
CA ASP A 953 17.38 7.79 -30.73
C ASP A 953 16.93 7.68 -29.26
N LEU A 954 15.66 7.37 -29.03
CA LEU A 954 15.09 7.18 -27.69
C LEU A 954 15.74 5.99 -26.97
N GLU A 955 15.90 4.86 -27.64
CA GLU A 955 16.60 3.68 -27.12
C GLU A 955 18.06 3.98 -26.82
N ARG A 956 18.75 4.67 -27.73
CA ARG A 956 20.15 5.09 -27.50
C ARG A 956 20.27 5.94 -26.23
N ILE A 957 19.36 6.88 -26.01
CA ILE A 957 19.37 7.76 -24.84
C ILE A 957 19.05 6.99 -23.56
N LYS A 958 18.05 6.09 -23.62
CA LYS A 958 17.71 5.19 -22.51
C LYS A 958 18.90 4.34 -22.10
N THR A 959 19.60 3.74 -23.06
CA THR A 959 20.75 2.86 -22.82
C THR A 959 21.99 3.64 -22.37
N LYS A 960 22.29 4.79 -22.99
CA LYS A 960 23.51 5.56 -22.70
C LYS A 960 23.41 6.38 -21.41
N TYR A 961 22.25 6.96 -21.12
CA TYR A 961 22.09 7.92 -20.02
C TYR A 961 21.07 7.50 -18.96
N GLY A 962 20.16 6.58 -19.28
CA GLY A 962 19.13 6.07 -18.36
C GLY A 962 17.73 6.59 -18.68
N GLU A 963 16.73 5.91 -18.13
CA GLU A 963 15.30 6.15 -18.41
C GLU A 963 14.81 7.54 -17.97
N GLU A 964 15.44 8.14 -16.97
CA GLU A 964 15.07 9.48 -16.46
C GLU A 964 15.36 10.59 -17.49
N PHE A 965 16.44 10.46 -18.26
CA PHE A 965 16.76 11.40 -19.34
C PHE A 965 15.83 11.23 -20.53
N LEU A 966 15.47 9.98 -20.86
CA LEU A 966 14.46 9.67 -21.86
C LEU A 966 13.12 10.34 -21.51
N LYS A 967 12.62 10.13 -20.29
CA LYS A 967 11.37 10.75 -19.80
C LYS A 967 11.42 12.27 -19.87
N SER A 968 12.56 12.86 -19.51
CA SER A 968 12.76 14.31 -19.54
C SER A 968 12.79 14.86 -20.98
N LEU A 969 13.40 14.13 -21.92
CA LEU A 969 13.49 14.52 -23.34
C LEU A 969 12.12 14.46 -24.05
N VAL A 970 11.35 13.40 -23.82
CA VAL A 970 10.01 13.25 -24.39
C VAL A 970 9.06 14.34 -23.88
N ARG A 971 9.27 14.83 -22.66
CA ARG A 971 8.53 15.93 -22.03
C ARG A 971 9.12 17.31 -22.30
N ALA A 972 10.19 17.42 -23.10
CA ALA A 972 10.84 18.71 -23.35
C ALA A 972 9.92 19.67 -24.11
N GLU A 973 9.94 20.94 -23.70
CA GLU A 973 9.24 22.04 -24.39
C GLU A 973 10.00 22.44 -25.65
N VAL A 974 9.32 23.12 -26.57
CA VAL A 974 9.96 23.73 -27.74
C VAL A 974 11.04 24.72 -27.26
N GLY A 975 12.24 24.61 -27.83
CA GLY A 975 13.40 25.43 -27.44
C GLY A 975 14.17 24.92 -26.22
N VAL A 976 13.71 23.84 -25.57
CA VAL A 976 14.47 23.10 -24.56
C VAL A 976 15.10 21.88 -25.21
N ALA A 977 16.41 21.73 -25.07
CA ALA A 977 17.15 20.59 -25.60
C ALA A 977 18.03 19.95 -24.52
N MET A 978 18.23 18.64 -24.64
CA MET A 978 19.25 17.92 -23.89
C MET A 978 20.61 18.29 -24.49
N PHE A 979 21.44 18.96 -23.71
CA PHE A 979 22.79 19.37 -24.04
C PHE A 979 23.79 18.42 -23.37
N GLN A 980 24.76 17.93 -24.13
CA GLN A 980 25.82 17.09 -23.63
C GLN A 980 27.16 17.58 -24.20
N ASN A 981 28.16 17.64 -23.32
CA ASN A 981 29.54 17.79 -23.71
C ASN A 981 30.38 16.90 -22.80
N ALA A 982 31.37 16.16 -23.31
CA ALA A 982 32.11 15.19 -22.49
C ALA A 982 32.87 15.84 -21.31
N GLU A 983 33.25 17.12 -21.44
CA GLU A 983 33.98 17.84 -20.41
C GLU A 983 33.07 18.52 -19.38
N TYR A 984 31.78 18.68 -19.70
CA TYR A 984 30.81 19.36 -18.83
C TYR A 984 29.95 18.35 -18.10
N ASN A 985 29.58 18.66 -16.85
CA ASN A 985 28.73 17.81 -16.02
C ASN A 985 29.21 16.34 -15.97
N LYS A 986 30.54 16.12 -16.00
CA LYS A 986 31.18 14.80 -16.04
C LYS A 986 30.70 13.93 -17.21
N GLY A 987 30.39 14.56 -18.35
CA GLY A 987 29.87 13.92 -19.55
C GLY A 987 28.39 13.55 -19.49
N LYS A 988 27.69 13.78 -18.36
CA LYS A 988 26.25 13.55 -18.22
C LYS A 988 25.46 14.69 -18.88
N PRO A 989 24.43 14.40 -19.69
CA PRO A 989 23.62 15.44 -20.31
C PRO A 989 22.86 16.27 -19.27
N TYR A 990 22.47 17.48 -19.65
CA TYR A 990 21.56 18.34 -18.89
C TYR A 990 20.67 19.15 -19.85
N PHE A 991 19.54 19.66 -19.37
CA PHE A 991 18.59 20.36 -20.23
C PHE A 991 18.84 21.87 -20.23
N VAL A 992 18.89 22.43 -21.44
CA VAL A 992 19.11 23.86 -21.68
C VAL A 992 17.90 24.42 -22.41
N ASN A 993 17.30 25.44 -21.82
CA ASN A 993 16.33 26.29 -22.49
C ASN A 993 17.10 27.36 -23.27
N PHE A 994 17.23 27.19 -24.58
CA PHE A 994 18.01 28.08 -25.42
C PHE A 994 17.37 29.47 -25.45
N ARG A 995 18.21 30.51 -25.45
CA ARG A 995 17.71 31.89 -25.57
C ARG A 995 17.05 32.10 -26.94
N PRO A 996 16.08 33.01 -27.06
CA PRO A 996 15.56 33.40 -28.36
C PRO A 996 16.67 34.06 -29.21
N ILE A 997 16.55 33.91 -30.52
CA ILE A 997 17.46 34.52 -31.51
C ILE A 997 17.30 36.04 -31.59
N LEU A 998 18.37 36.72 -31.96
CA LEU A 998 18.46 38.17 -32.16
C LEU A 998 18.17 38.58 -33.62
N HIS A 999 18.39 37.68 -34.56
CA HIS A 999 18.12 37.87 -35.98
C HIS A 999 16.68 37.48 -36.38
N ASN A 1000 16.32 37.74 -37.64
CA ASN A 1000 15.00 37.45 -38.17
C ASN A 1000 14.75 35.95 -38.37
N THR A 1001 13.58 35.45 -37.94
CA THR A 1001 13.17 34.05 -38.11
C THR A 1001 12.91 33.65 -39.56
N ARG A 1002 12.68 34.63 -40.44
CA ARG A 1002 12.23 34.39 -41.81
C ARG A 1002 13.39 34.46 -42.80
N ARG A 1003 13.32 33.58 -43.81
CA ARG A 1003 14.11 33.68 -45.04
C ARG A 1003 13.87 35.04 -45.72
N LEU A 1004 14.94 35.62 -46.29
CA LEU A 1004 14.84 36.84 -47.11
C LEU A 1004 14.02 36.59 -48.38
N SER A 1005 13.38 37.63 -48.92
CA SER A 1005 12.59 37.49 -50.14
C SER A 1005 13.46 37.08 -51.33
N ASP A 1006 12.87 36.41 -52.32
CA ASP A 1006 13.60 36.02 -53.54
C ASP A 1006 14.16 37.24 -54.30
N GLU A 1007 13.53 38.41 -54.16
CA GLU A 1007 14.03 39.68 -54.71
C GLU A 1007 15.33 40.12 -54.02
N GLU A 1008 15.39 40.08 -52.69
CA GLU A 1008 16.60 40.41 -51.93
C GLU A 1008 17.72 39.39 -52.19
N LEU A 1009 17.40 38.10 -52.25
CA LEU A 1009 18.36 37.06 -52.63
C LEU A 1009 18.89 37.29 -54.04
N GLY A 1010 18.02 37.69 -54.98
CA GLY A 1010 18.41 38.10 -56.33
C GLY A 1010 19.39 39.26 -56.34
N LYS A 1011 19.17 40.28 -55.49
CA LYS A 1011 20.10 41.42 -55.33
C LYS A 1011 21.47 40.97 -54.84
N TYR A 1012 21.54 40.15 -53.79
CA TYR A 1012 22.82 39.61 -53.31
C TYR A 1012 23.58 38.87 -54.43
N ASN A 1013 22.90 38.00 -55.18
CA ASN A 1013 23.52 37.28 -56.29
C ASN A 1013 24.01 38.22 -57.39
N LYS A 1014 23.19 39.19 -57.80
CA LYS A 1014 23.56 40.21 -58.80
C LYS A 1014 24.83 40.96 -58.38
N TYR A 1015 24.87 41.48 -57.16
CA TYR A 1015 26.04 42.23 -56.70
C TYR A 1015 27.27 41.34 -56.52
N ASN A 1016 27.10 40.09 -56.08
CA ASN A 1016 28.21 39.15 -56.00
C ASN A 1016 28.83 38.87 -57.38
N GLU A 1017 28.02 38.74 -58.44
CA GLU A 1017 28.55 38.57 -59.80
C GLU A 1017 29.32 39.82 -60.28
N ILE A 1018 28.82 41.02 -59.97
CA ILE A 1018 29.51 42.28 -60.30
C ILE A 1018 30.81 42.40 -59.50
N ILE A 1019 30.79 42.09 -58.21
CA ILE A 1019 31.96 42.14 -57.32
C ILE A 1019 33.01 41.12 -57.75
N ASP A 1020 32.60 39.90 -58.09
CA ASP A 1020 33.51 38.86 -58.61
C ASP A 1020 34.16 39.33 -59.91
N ASP A 1021 33.41 39.99 -60.82
CA ASP A 1021 33.97 40.57 -62.04
C ASP A 1021 34.95 41.72 -61.74
N PHE A 1022 34.58 42.67 -60.89
CA PHE A 1022 35.47 43.77 -60.48
C PHE A 1022 36.74 43.28 -59.80
N GLU A 1023 36.64 42.29 -58.92
CA GLU A 1023 37.80 41.67 -58.27
C GLU A 1023 38.72 41.00 -59.30
N ASN A 1024 38.15 40.28 -60.27
CA ASN A 1024 38.91 39.69 -61.36
C ASN A 1024 39.59 40.74 -62.25
N GLN A 1025 38.91 41.84 -62.56
CA GLN A 1025 39.49 42.95 -63.31
C GLN A 1025 40.64 43.60 -62.53
N ILE A 1026 40.45 43.89 -61.25
CA ILE A 1026 41.48 44.49 -60.38
C ILE A 1026 42.69 43.56 -60.27
N ASN A 1027 42.50 42.26 -60.08
CA ASN A 1027 43.58 41.28 -60.05
C ASN A 1027 44.33 41.16 -61.38
N GLN A 1028 43.67 41.42 -62.52
CA GLN A 1028 44.34 41.49 -63.82
C GLN A 1028 45.13 42.80 -63.98
N LEU A 1029 44.58 43.94 -63.55
CA LEU A 1029 45.27 45.22 -63.53
C LEU A 1029 46.52 45.20 -62.64
N GLU A 1030 46.47 44.49 -61.51
CA GLU A 1030 47.62 44.24 -60.63
C GLU A 1030 48.77 43.55 -61.38
N LYS A 1031 48.45 42.54 -62.20
CA LYS A 1031 49.42 41.81 -63.02
C LYS A 1031 50.02 42.68 -64.13
N GLU A 1032 49.27 43.66 -64.60
CA GLU A 1032 49.71 44.68 -65.55
C GLU A 1032 50.45 45.85 -64.86
N LYS A 1033 50.74 45.72 -63.55
CA LYS A 1033 51.48 46.70 -62.72
C LYS A 1033 50.81 48.07 -62.60
N VAL A 1034 49.48 48.12 -62.70
CA VAL A 1034 48.71 49.34 -62.39
C VAL A 1034 48.59 49.52 -60.88
N ASP A 1035 48.62 50.76 -60.38
CA ASP A 1035 48.27 51.04 -58.99
C ASP A 1035 46.76 50.84 -58.77
N ILE A 1036 46.45 49.88 -57.91
CA ILE A 1036 45.09 49.43 -57.62
C ILE A 1036 44.65 49.76 -56.19
N PHE A 1037 45.45 50.48 -55.41
CA PHE A 1037 45.16 50.70 -53.99
C PHE A 1037 43.76 51.31 -53.79
N ASP A 1038 43.47 52.41 -54.50
CA ASP A 1038 42.16 53.07 -54.44
C ASP A 1038 41.02 52.17 -54.91
N LEU A 1039 41.25 51.37 -55.96
CA LEU A 1039 40.26 50.46 -56.53
C LEU A 1039 39.94 49.31 -55.56
N LYS A 1040 40.97 48.76 -54.89
CA LYS A 1040 40.83 47.74 -53.85
C LYS A 1040 40.10 48.29 -52.63
N MET A 1041 40.39 49.54 -52.23
CA MET A 1041 39.66 50.19 -51.13
C MET A 1041 38.17 50.40 -51.45
N GLU A 1042 37.86 50.87 -52.65
CA GLU A 1042 36.47 51.09 -53.08
C GLU A 1042 35.72 49.75 -53.23
N LEU A 1043 36.36 48.72 -53.80
CA LEU A 1043 35.79 47.37 -53.85
C LEU A 1043 35.54 46.81 -52.44
N LYS A 1044 36.44 47.07 -51.49
CA LYS A 1044 36.23 46.68 -50.08
C LYS A 1044 35.02 47.38 -49.48
N LEU A 1045 34.83 48.69 -49.74
CA LEU A 1045 33.64 49.41 -49.31
C LEU A 1045 32.36 48.80 -49.90
N ILE A 1046 32.36 48.43 -51.18
CA ILE A 1046 31.23 47.73 -51.82
C ILE A 1046 30.92 46.43 -51.07
N LYS A 1047 31.94 45.59 -50.82
CA LYS A 1047 31.79 44.33 -50.07
C LYS A 1047 31.23 44.59 -48.67
N ASP A 1048 31.76 45.56 -47.93
CA ASP A 1048 31.31 45.91 -46.57
C ASP A 1048 29.84 46.38 -46.54
N LYS A 1049 29.42 47.16 -47.55
CA LYS A 1049 28.03 47.63 -47.67
C LYS A 1049 27.07 46.54 -48.11
N LEU A 1050 27.51 45.64 -48.98
CA LEU A 1050 26.75 44.45 -49.34
C LEU A 1050 26.52 43.57 -48.11
N MET A 1051 27.56 43.37 -47.29
CA MET A 1051 27.48 42.55 -46.08
C MET A 1051 26.52 43.10 -45.02
N THR A 1052 26.25 44.40 -45.03
CA THR A 1052 25.27 45.04 -44.13
C THR A 1052 23.87 45.15 -44.76
N GLY A 1053 23.70 44.65 -46.00
CA GLY A 1053 22.43 44.68 -46.73
C GLY A 1053 22.02 46.07 -47.24
N ASN A 1054 22.95 47.03 -47.30
CA ASN A 1054 22.66 48.38 -47.76
C ASN A 1054 22.82 48.50 -49.28
N PHE A 1055 21.86 47.93 -50.02
CA PHE A 1055 21.91 47.84 -51.48
C PHE A 1055 21.96 49.20 -52.18
N SER A 1056 21.27 50.23 -51.67
CA SER A 1056 21.28 51.57 -52.26
C SER A 1056 22.68 52.19 -52.25
N VAL A 1057 23.46 51.94 -51.21
CA VAL A 1057 24.86 52.41 -51.15
C VAL A 1057 25.77 51.55 -52.01
N VAL A 1058 25.50 50.25 -52.11
CA VAL A 1058 26.21 49.35 -53.04
C VAL A 1058 26.04 49.83 -54.49
N ASP A 1059 24.84 50.19 -54.91
CA ASP A 1059 24.57 50.74 -56.25
C ASP A 1059 25.45 51.97 -56.53
N ILE A 1060 25.48 52.95 -55.61
CA ILE A 1060 26.29 54.17 -55.76
C ILE A 1060 27.77 53.86 -55.99
N TYR A 1061 28.35 52.96 -55.19
CA TYR A 1061 29.77 52.60 -55.35
C TYR A 1061 30.03 51.74 -56.58
N VAL A 1062 29.10 50.88 -56.98
CA VAL A 1062 29.21 50.09 -58.21
C VAL A 1062 29.18 51.00 -59.43
N GLU A 1063 28.27 51.98 -59.45
CA GLU A 1063 28.17 53.01 -60.50
C GLU A 1063 29.41 53.91 -60.55
N GLY A 1064 30.10 54.11 -59.42
CA GLY A 1064 31.37 54.85 -59.35
C GLY A 1064 32.59 54.03 -59.81
N LEU A 1065 32.72 52.79 -59.34
CA LEU A 1065 33.91 51.95 -59.59
C LEU A 1065 33.94 51.40 -61.03
N GLY A 1066 32.79 51.05 -61.60
CA GLY A 1066 32.68 50.48 -62.95
C GLY A 1066 33.36 51.34 -64.03
N PRO A 1067 32.98 52.63 -64.18
CA PRO A 1067 33.61 53.55 -65.14
C PRO A 1067 35.11 53.76 -64.87
N ARG A 1068 35.55 53.76 -63.60
CA ARG A 1068 36.97 53.90 -63.25
C ARG A 1068 37.78 52.69 -63.73
N LEU A 1069 37.26 51.47 -63.55
CA LEU A 1069 37.88 50.26 -64.08
C LEU A 1069 37.97 50.29 -65.60
N GLN A 1070 36.87 50.67 -66.27
CA GLN A 1070 36.86 50.82 -67.73
C GLN A 1070 37.95 51.80 -68.21
N LYS A 1071 38.08 52.96 -67.56
CA LYS A 1071 39.10 53.96 -67.90
C LYS A 1071 40.53 53.44 -67.74
N GLN A 1072 40.80 52.56 -66.76
CA GLN A 1072 42.13 51.94 -66.62
C GLN A 1072 42.42 50.95 -67.75
N TRP A 1073 41.43 50.16 -68.15
CA TRP A 1073 41.56 49.25 -69.29
C TRP A 1073 41.77 50.00 -70.61
N GLU A 1074 41.05 51.09 -70.83
CA GLU A 1074 41.22 51.97 -71.99
C GLU A 1074 42.64 52.57 -72.05
N LYS A 1075 43.21 53.01 -70.91
CA LYS A 1075 44.60 53.49 -70.83
C LYS A 1075 45.63 52.43 -71.22
N LEU A 1076 45.37 51.16 -70.94
CA LEU A 1076 46.25 50.05 -71.29
C LEU A 1076 46.04 49.55 -72.73
N GLY A 1077 45.01 50.02 -73.43
CA GLY A 1077 44.62 49.50 -74.75
C GLY A 1077 44.19 48.03 -74.75
N LYS A 1078 43.85 47.47 -73.58
CA LYS A 1078 43.48 46.06 -73.37
C LYS A 1078 42.03 45.96 -72.92
N LYS A 1079 41.38 44.82 -73.20
CA LYS A 1079 40.05 44.50 -72.64
C LYS A 1079 40.21 43.48 -71.49
N PRO A 1080 39.43 43.62 -70.40
CA PRO A 1080 39.44 42.64 -69.33
C PRO A 1080 39.00 41.27 -69.83
N LYS A 1081 39.66 40.21 -69.36
CA LYS A 1081 39.16 38.85 -69.55
C LYS A 1081 37.94 38.65 -68.66
N LYS A 1082 36.84 38.16 -69.24
CA LYS A 1082 35.62 37.85 -68.49
C LYS A 1082 35.90 36.81 -67.41
N ALA A 1083 35.30 37.00 -66.24
CA ALA A 1083 35.31 36.03 -65.16
C ALA A 1083 34.51 34.78 -65.54
N GLU A 1084 35.18 33.68 -65.85
CA GLU A 1084 34.52 32.37 -65.99
C GLU A 1084 34.52 31.63 -64.65
N LYS A 1085 33.37 31.07 -64.27
CA LYS A 1085 33.25 30.25 -63.06
C LYS A 1085 34.07 28.98 -63.25
N LYS A 1086 35.16 28.86 -62.48
CA LYS A 1086 36.01 27.67 -62.54
C LYS A 1086 35.27 26.49 -61.93
N LEU A 1087 35.17 25.41 -62.68
CA LEU A 1087 34.62 24.14 -62.24
C LEU A 1087 35.75 23.18 -61.90
N LEU A 1088 35.55 22.39 -60.86
CA LEU A 1088 36.47 21.32 -60.50
C LEU A 1088 36.31 20.11 -61.44
N ASP A 1089 37.42 19.47 -61.80
CA ASP A 1089 37.39 18.22 -62.55
C ASP A 1089 36.76 17.10 -61.72
N ALA A 1090 35.87 16.31 -62.33
CA ALA A 1090 35.14 15.23 -61.67
C ALA A 1090 36.07 14.09 -61.22
N SER A 1091 37.14 13.82 -61.98
CA SER A 1091 38.13 12.79 -61.65
C SER A 1091 38.83 13.07 -60.30
N GLU A 1092 39.07 14.36 -60.02
CA GLU A 1092 39.71 14.82 -58.79
C GLU A 1092 38.82 14.65 -57.55
N ILE A 1093 37.49 14.72 -57.71
CA ILE A 1093 36.52 14.47 -56.64
C ILE A 1093 36.50 12.98 -56.30
N GLN A 1094 36.39 12.12 -57.33
CA GLN A 1094 36.36 10.66 -57.15
C GLN A 1094 37.61 10.15 -56.44
N LYS A 1095 38.80 10.63 -56.82
CA LYS A 1095 40.05 10.25 -56.16
C LYS A 1095 40.04 10.57 -54.66
N SER A 1096 39.54 11.75 -54.27
CA SER A 1096 39.47 12.15 -52.86
C SER A 1096 38.43 11.36 -52.05
N VAL A 1097 37.31 11.01 -52.68
CA VAL A 1097 36.29 10.12 -52.10
C VAL A 1097 36.88 8.72 -51.88
N GLU A 1098 37.65 8.20 -52.85
CA GLU A 1098 38.30 6.89 -52.75
C GLU A 1098 39.36 6.86 -51.64
N GLU A 1099 40.14 7.93 -51.45
CA GLU A 1099 41.03 8.10 -50.30
C GLU A 1099 40.27 8.07 -48.97
N ALA A 1100 39.11 8.74 -48.89
CA ALA A 1100 38.29 8.74 -47.69
C ALA A 1100 37.69 7.35 -47.40
N LYS A 1101 37.28 6.60 -48.44
CA LYS A 1101 36.80 5.20 -48.31
C LYS A 1101 37.89 4.30 -47.75
N LYS A 1102 39.10 4.37 -48.30
CA LYS A 1102 40.26 3.60 -47.81
C LYS A 1102 40.57 3.92 -46.35
N ALA A 1103 40.51 5.19 -45.96
CA ALA A 1103 40.75 5.61 -44.58
C ALA A 1103 39.70 5.02 -43.61
N ARG A 1104 38.42 5.02 -44.01
CA ARG A 1104 37.32 4.43 -43.22
C ARG A 1104 37.46 2.92 -43.06
N GLU A 1105 37.81 2.20 -44.12
CA GLU A 1105 38.05 0.74 -44.06
C GLU A 1105 39.18 0.37 -43.08
N ILE A 1106 40.23 1.19 -43.02
CA ILE A 1106 41.34 1.01 -42.05
C ILE A 1106 40.81 1.17 -40.63
N TYR A 1107 40.04 2.23 -40.37
CA TYR A 1107 39.44 2.49 -39.05
C TYR A 1107 38.49 1.37 -38.61
N GLU A 1108 37.59 0.91 -39.49
CA GLU A 1108 36.65 -0.17 -39.19
C GLU A 1108 37.38 -1.47 -38.81
N LYS A 1109 38.48 -1.79 -39.51
CA LYS A 1109 39.35 -2.93 -39.17
C LYS A 1109 40.04 -2.77 -37.80
N GLU A 1110 40.44 -1.56 -37.42
CA GLU A 1110 41.02 -1.29 -36.09
C GLU A 1110 39.99 -1.39 -34.96
N GLU A 1111 38.78 -0.88 -35.15
CA GLU A 1111 37.69 -0.98 -34.16
C GLU A 1111 37.23 -2.43 -33.96
N LEU A 1112 37.13 -3.22 -35.03
CA LEU A 1112 36.89 -4.66 -34.95
C LEU A 1112 37.97 -5.39 -34.15
N LYS A 1113 39.23 -4.98 -34.27
CA LYS A 1113 40.32 -5.51 -33.44
C LYS A 1113 40.17 -5.10 -31.97
N LYS A 1114 39.84 -3.85 -31.68
CA LYS A 1114 39.62 -3.36 -30.30
C LYS A 1114 38.46 -4.08 -29.62
N LYS A 1115 37.31 -4.22 -30.29
CA LYS A 1115 36.16 -4.97 -29.76
C LYS A 1115 36.52 -6.41 -29.41
N LYS A 1116 37.23 -7.13 -30.30
CA LYS A 1116 37.69 -8.49 -30.03
C LYS A 1116 38.66 -8.58 -28.84
N ILE A 1117 39.45 -7.54 -28.57
CA ILE A 1117 40.35 -7.47 -27.41
C ILE A 1117 39.54 -7.18 -26.12
N GLU A 1118 38.52 -6.32 -26.20
CA GLU A 1118 37.62 -5.99 -25.08
C GLU A 1118 36.75 -7.19 -24.69
N GLU A 1119 36.16 -7.90 -25.67
CA GLU A 1119 35.39 -9.13 -25.45
C GLU A 1119 36.24 -10.20 -24.75
N LYS A 1120 37.49 -10.40 -25.19
CA LYS A 1120 38.44 -11.31 -24.52
C LYS A 1120 38.80 -10.90 -23.09
N LYS A 1121 38.79 -9.61 -22.77
CA LYS A 1121 39.02 -9.11 -21.40
C LYS A 1121 37.81 -9.37 -20.51
N VAL A 1122 36.59 -9.15 -21.02
CA VAL A 1122 35.35 -9.41 -20.30
C VAL A 1122 35.14 -10.90 -20.06
N GLU A 1123 35.48 -11.77 -21.02
CA GLU A 1123 35.48 -13.23 -20.83
C GLU A 1123 36.48 -13.68 -19.76
N ALA A 1124 37.68 -13.08 -19.73
CA ALA A 1124 38.68 -13.37 -18.70
C ALA A 1124 38.24 -12.91 -17.30
N GLU A 1125 37.58 -11.75 -17.17
CA GLU A 1125 37.06 -11.25 -15.89
C GLU A 1125 35.86 -12.06 -15.37
N ASN A 1126 35.00 -12.58 -16.25
CA ASN A 1126 33.86 -13.42 -15.87
C ASN A 1126 34.24 -14.87 -15.50
N SER A 1127 35.40 -15.35 -15.97
CA SER A 1127 35.94 -16.68 -15.59
C SER A 1127 36.60 -16.72 -14.20
N GLY A 1128 36.67 -15.58 -13.49
CA GLY A 1128 37.48 -15.40 -12.28
C GLY A 1128 36.75 -15.38 -10.93
N SER A 1129 35.47 -15.74 -10.83
CA SER A 1129 34.77 -15.83 -9.53
C SER A 1129 34.51 -17.28 -9.13
N PRO A 1130 35.19 -17.84 -8.10
CA PRO A 1130 34.81 -19.13 -7.54
C PRO A 1130 33.56 -18.96 -6.66
N SER A 1131 32.67 -19.95 -6.75
CA SER A 1131 31.51 -20.13 -5.90
C SER A 1131 31.89 -20.26 -4.42
N SER A 1132 31.37 -19.35 -3.59
CA SER A 1132 31.14 -19.54 -2.15
C SER A 1132 29.96 -18.68 -1.70
#